data_AF-A0AAE0D4L5-F1
#
_entry.id   AF-A0AAE0D4L5-F1
#
_cell.length_a   1.000
_cell.length_b   1.000
_cell.length_c   1.000
_cell.angle_alpha   90.00
_cell.angle_beta   90.00
_cell.angle_gamma   90.00
#
_symmetry.space_group_name_H-M   'P 1'
#
loop_
_entity.id
_entity.type
_entity.pdbx_description
1 polymer ?
#
loop_
_entity_poly.entity_id
_entity_poly.type
_entity_poly.pdbx_seq_one_letter_code
_entity_poly.pdbx_strand_id
1 'polypeptide(L)'
;MVRSNTYTALAAATLFSQLSSAAITKCPNEEAVWETPIGVKYTVCPGSDYQYGGNSLQVVKDVASTKDCVQICDTDARCYRAVYDTEDKLCHVKDNKNNMNWAADARFVSIRMTNDLPEGSFLATCPFDEESYKVPNTDKEYRVCLNTDYTGTSVKMVKDVTTAQACAELCSNTKDCNKAVHDNINNVCHIKGAEPANSLFWVQDKQFTTIHVPETYHPAVEGKWGDLIRLPVIPVAAYIVPAYPQPDRLLFFSSWGKDAFGGASGMTQYGDYNFATGEISQRTVTNTHHDMFCPGISQLQDGRIVVQGGSDAEAVSIYDPATNNFTRGPDMKIARGYQTSTLLSNGKIFTIGGAYSGPREGKNGEMYDPETNEWTLLNGADVKPMLTVDHEGIWREDNHAWLFGWKNGSVYQAGPSKDQHWYGTDGDGSVTKAATRDDQNAMCGVWVMYDAVAGKILSAGGSPDYTDSVANNHAHITTIGEPNTPAEVERVADMAFPRGFANAVVLPDGQVLVTGGQRKSLVFTNTDGILIAELFNPETKEWKQMAPMAVPRNYHSVSILMPDATVFSGGGGLCYVQTILGSTAKCDKTVDHADGEIFQPPYLFNADGTLAARPNIATIGTDPVKAGATITFTVENCEGPAKVALIRTGSVTHSSNTDQRRIPLDFQVNGNEYSAKLPEDYGILLPGYYYLFVSNANGTPSVAKTVHVIL
;
A
#
# COMPACT_ATOMS: atom_id res chain seq x y z
N MET A 1 -1.72 -15.47 94.34
CA MET A 1 -1.94 -14.08 94.80
C MET A 1 -2.89 -13.41 93.83
N VAL A 2 -4.02 -12.95 94.33
CA VAL A 2 -5.06 -12.19 93.62
C VAL A 2 -4.71 -10.71 93.64
N ARG A 3 -4.95 -9.99 92.52
CA ARG A 3 -5.38 -8.58 92.36
C ARG A 3 -5.18 -8.20 90.88
N SER A 4 -6.19 -8.07 90.01
CA SER A 4 -7.36 -7.17 89.95
C SER A 4 -7.06 -5.79 89.33
N ASN A 5 -7.97 -5.42 88.42
CA ASN A 5 -8.31 -4.11 87.81
C ASN A 5 -7.75 -3.92 86.38
N THR A 6 -8.50 -3.50 85.34
CA THR A 6 -9.87 -2.96 85.18
C THR A 6 -10.18 -2.85 83.66
N TYR A 7 -11.46 -3.01 83.26
CA TYR A 7 -12.25 -2.54 82.08
C TYR A 7 -11.56 -1.77 80.93
N THR A 8 -11.91 -1.79 79.63
CA THR A 8 -13.18 -1.84 78.85
C THR A 8 -12.78 -1.85 77.36
N ALA A 9 -13.40 -2.58 76.42
CA ALA A 9 -14.45 -2.16 75.47
C ALA A 9 -14.07 -2.52 74.01
N LEU A 10 -15.10 -2.84 73.22
CA LEU A 10 -15.09 -3.31 71.82
C LEU A 10 -14.31 -2.42 70.86
N ALA A 11 -13.65 -3.04 69.87
CA ALA A 11 -13.46 -2.47 68.55
C ALA A 11 -13.98 -3.46 67.50
N ALA A 12 -15.13 -3.13 66.90
CA ALA A 12 -15.61 -3.77 65.69
C ALA A 12 -14.63 -3.42 64.56
N ALA A 13 -13.94 -4.42 64.02
CA ALA A 13 -13.16 -4.27 62.81
C ALA A 13 -14.14 -4.20 61.63
N THR A 14 -14.47 -2.99 61.21
CA THR A 14 -15.03 -2.73 59.88
C THR A 14 -13.99 -3.17 58.85
N LEU A 15 -14.21 -4.32 58.21
CA LEU A 15 -13.61 -4.61 56.92
C LEU A 15 -14.13 -3.56 55.94
N PHE A 16 -13.32 -2.52 55.68
CA PHE A 16 -13.46 -1.76 54.44
C PHE A 16 -13.08 -2.71 53.30
N SER A 17 -14.09 -3.26 52.64
CA SER A 17 -13.93 -3.78 51.29
C SER A 17 -13.44 -2.63 50.42
N GLN A 18 -12.16 -2.62 50.04
CA GLN A 18 -11.73 -1.86 48.87
C GLN A 18 -12.46 -2.49 47.67
N LEU A 19 -13.60 -1.88 47.30
CA LEU A 19 -14.22 -2.11 46.00
C LEU A 19 -13.21 -1.61 44.96
N SER A 20 -12.43 -2.52 44.38
CA SER A 20 -11.73 -2.25 43.14
C SER A 20 -12.82 -1.96 42.10
N SER A 21 -12.97 -0.70 41.69
CA SER A 21 -13.80 -0.35 40.54
C SER A 21 -13.26 -1.15 39.34
N ALA A 22 -14.13 -1.91 38.67
CA ALA A 22 -13.73 -2.62 37.47
C ALA A 22 -13.38 -1.61 36.38
N ALA A 23 -12.35 -1.90 35.57
CA ALA A 23 -12.03 -1.07 34.42
C ALA A 23 -13.24 -1.02 33.47
N ILE A 24 -13.62 0.18 33.05
CA ILE A 24 -14.72 0.42 32.11
C ILE A 24 -14.19 0.43 30.67
N THR A 25 -15.04 0.04 29.73
CA THR A 25 -14.75 0.06 28.28
C THR A 25 -15.63 1.07 27.52
N LYS A 26 -16.58 1.71 28.21
CA LYS A 26 -17.45 2.75 27.68
C LYS A 26 -17.67 3.83 28.74
N CYS A 27 -17.84 5.07 28.30
CA CYS A 27 -18.12 6.18 29.19
C CYS A 27 -19.41 5.95 29.99
N PRO A 28 -19.44 6.24 31.30
CA PRO A 28 -20.64 6.08 32.12
C PRO A 28 -21.76 7.06 31.74
N ASN A 29 -21.39 8.20 31.14
CA ASN A 29 -22.31 9.24 30.66
C ASN A 29 -22.09 9.52 29.17
N GLU A 30 -22.90 10.42 28.59
CA GLU A 30 -22.70 10.86 27.21
C GLU A 30 -21.34 11.57 27.06
N GLU A 31 -20.57 11.16 26.06
CA GLU A 31 -19.29 11.80 25.75
C GLU A 31 -19.52 13.11 25.00
N ALA A 32 -18.72 14.13 25.33
CA ALA A 32 -18.67 15.37 24.57
C ALA A 32 -17.33 15.48 23.85
N VAL A 33 -17.34 15.93 22.59
CA VAL A 33 -16.12 16.22 21.84
C VAL A 33 -15.90 17.73 21.83
N TRP A 34 -14.66 18.10 22.07
CA TRP A 34 -14.20 19.48 22.20
C TRP A 34 -13.08 19.73 21.20
N GLU A 35 -13.29 20.68 20.29
CA GLU A 35 -12.36 21.01 19.23
C GLU A 35 -11.71 22.37 19.49
N THR A 36 -10.39 22.42 19.43
CA THR A 36 -9.61 23.64 19.58
C THR A 36 -9.69 24.50 18.32
N PRO A 37 -9.33 25.79 18.35
CA PRO A 37 -9.34 26.65 17.17
C PRO A 37 -8.51 26.16 15.98
N ILE A 38 -7.49 25.31 16.23
CA ILE A 38 -6.59 24.75 15.22
C ILE A 38 -6.99 23.33 14.78
N GLY A 39 -8.11 22.79 15.28
CA GLY A 39 -8.66 21.49 14.86
C GLY A 39 -8.28 20.27 15.73
N VAL A 40 -7.48 20.44 16.80
CA VAL A 40 -7.20 19.35 17.76
C VAL A 40 -8.48 18.99 18.53
N LYS A 41 -8.79 17.69 18.65
CA LYS A 41 -10.01 17.17 19.28
C LYS A 41 -9.71 16.45 20.59
N TYR A 42 -10.54 16.73 21.60
CA TYR A 42 -10.53 16.05 22.90
C TYR A 42 -11.91 15.48 23.19
N THR A 43 -11.98 14.19 23.51
CA THR A 43 -13.18 13.55 24.04
C THR A 43 -13.20 13.62 25.55
N VAL A 44 -14.32 14.08 26.09
CA VAL A 44 -14.59 14.28 27.50
C VAL A 44 -15.64 13.27 27.95
N CYS A 45 -15.33 12.50 28.99
CA CYS A 45 -16.23 11.52 29.56
C CYS A 45 -16.56 11.86 31.03
N PRO A 46 -17.75 12.44 31.30
CA PRO A 46 -18.19 12.74 32.65
C PRO A 46 -18.38 11.49 33.50
N GLY A 47 -18.03 11.57 34.79
CA GLY A 47 -18.19 10.48 35.74
C GLY A 47 -17.17 9.36 35.56
N SER A 48 -15.94 9.70 35.15
CA SER A 48 -14.86 8.75 34.95
C SER A 48 -13.50 9.30 35.33
N ASP A 49 -12.57 8.39 35.67
CA ASP A 49 -11.18 8.68 36.02
C ASP A 49 -10.23 7.67 35.35
N TYR A 50 -8.96 8.02 35.28
CA TYR A 50 -7.85 7.12 35.01
C TYR A 50 -7.18 6.73 36.34
N GLN A 51 -7.52 5.54 36.82
CA GLN A 51 -7.06 4.95 38.08
C GLN A 51 -5.96 3.91 37.84
N TYR A 52 -5.18 3.61 38.87
CA TYR A 52 -4.09 2.62 38.89
C TYR A 52 -2.98 2.88 37.85
N GLY A 53 -1.77 3.21 38.33
CA GLY A 53 -0.59 3.28 37.46
C GLY A 53 -0.61 4.48 36.50
N GLY A 54 -0.68 5.70 37.03
CA GLY A 54 -0.45 6.92 36.25
C GLY A 54 -0.25 8.10 37.18
N ASN A 55 0.93 8.72 37.14
CA ASN A 55 1.19 9.93 37.92
C ASN A 55 0.60 11.14 37.21
N SER A 56 0.26 12.17 37.98
CA SER A 56 0.03 13.49 37.40
C SER A 56 1.39 14.11 37.06
N LEU A 57 1.65 14.38 35.78
CA LEU A 57 2.77 15.21 35.33
C LEU A 57 2.66 16.63 35.90
N GLN A 58 1.42 17.10 36.02
CA GLN A 58 1.07 18.41 36.55
C GLN A 58 -0.32 18.34 37.19
N VAL A 59 -0.49 19.08 38.29
CA VAL A 59 -1.80 19.33 38.90
C VAL A 59 -2.01 20.83 38.96
N VAL A 60 -3.00 21.33 38.23
CA VAL A 60 -3.38 22.75 38.22
C VAL A 60 -4.57 22.95 39.14
N LYS A 61 -4.50 23.95 40.01
CA LYS A 61 -5.57 24.30 40.95
C LYS A 61 -6.48 25.38 40.38
N ASP A 62 -7.62 25.59 41.03
CA ASP A 62 -8.57 26.66 40.71
C ASP A 62 -9.11 26.61 39.27
N VAL A 63 -9.23 25.39 38.72
CA VAL A 63 -9.71 25.16 37.37
C VAL A 63 -11.23 25.18 37.35
N ALA A 64 -11.80 26.19 36.71
CA ALA A 64 -13.23 26.49 36.83
C ALA A 64 -14.14 25.46 36.14
N SER A 65 -13.65 24.80 35.08
CA SER A 65 -14.45 23.86 34.31
C SER A 65 -13.62 22.75 33.65
N THR A 66 -14.30 21.71 33.16
CA THR A 66 -13.68 20.68 32.33
C THR A 66 -13.05 21.26 31.05
N LYS A 67 -13.69 22.28 30.46
CA LYS A 67 -13.19 23.02 29.28
C LYS A 67 -11.84 23.67 29.56
N ASP A 68 -11.68 24.26 30.74
CA ASP A 68 -10.40 24.87 31.14
C ASP A 68 -9.32 23.78 31.35
N CYS A 69 -9.71 22.61 31.87
CA CYS A 69 -8.79 21.47 31.98
C CYS A 69 -8.39 20.90 30.60
N VAL A 70 -9.30 20.90 29.61
CA VAL A 70 -8.97 20.58 28.22
C VAL A 70 -7.95 21.58 27.68
N GLN A 71 -8.13 22.88 27.89
CA GLN A 71 -7.17 23.91 27.46
C GLN A 71 -5.79 23.73 28.12
N ILE A 72 -5.76 23.39 29.41
CA ILE A 72 -4.52 23.06 30.12
C ILE A 72 -3.83 21.84 29.47
N CYS A 73 -4.59 20.79 29.15
CA CYS A 73 -4.04 19.63 28.46
C CYS A 73 -3.55 20.00 27.05
N ASP A 74 -4.26 20.84 26.33
CA ASP A 74 -3.89 21.26 24.98
C ASP A 74 -2.56 22.01 24.95
N THR A 75 -2.37 22.95 25.88
CA THR A 75 -1.13 23.72 26.02
C THR A 75 0.08 22.91 26.50
N ASP A 76 -0.12 21.74 27.10
CA ASP A 76 0.97 20.84 27.48
C ASP A 76 1.21 19.78 26.39
N ALA A 77 2.31 19.90 25.66
CA ALA A 77 2.72 18.96 24.61
C ALA A 77 2.83 17.50 25.10
N ARG A 78 2.95 17.28 26.42
CA ARG A 78 3.01 15.94 27.03
C ARG A 78 1.64 15.35 27.34
N CYS A 79 0.57 16.14 27.26
CA CYS A 79 -0.76 15.74 27.70
C CYS A 79 -1.57 15.11 26.57
N TYR A 80 -1.84 13.83 26.70
CA TYR A 80 -2.74 13.08 25.81
C TYR A 80 -3.99 12.63 26.59
N ARG A 81 -3.89 12.63 27.92
CA ARG A 81 -4.97 12.34 28.87
C ARG A 81 -4.89 13.30 30.05
N ALA A 82 -6.04 13.78 30.50
CA ALA A 82 -6.17 14.55 31.72
C ALA A 82 -7.41 14.10 32.49
N VAL A 83 -7.49 14.50 33.75
CA VAL A 83 -8.68 14.27 34.59
C VAL A 83 -9.02 15.56 35.31
N TYR A 84 -10.25 16.02 35.15
CA TYR A 84 -10.79 17.14 35.89
C TYR A 84 -11.51 16.64 37.16
N ASP A 85 -11.06 17.12 38.31
CA ASP A 85 -11.72 16.92 39.60
C ASP A 85 -12.79 17.99 39.79
N THR A 86 -14.05 17.55 39.76
CA THR A 86 -15.18 18.48 39.82
C THR A 86 -15.43 19.06 41.21
N GLU A 87 -14.97 18.38 42.27
CA GLU A 87 -15.13 18.81 43.66
C GLU A 87 -14.01 19.80 44.04
N ASP A 88 -12.75 19.37 43.88
CA ASP A 88 -11.59 20.15 44.31
C ASP A 88 -11.12 21.17 43.27
N LYS A 89 -11.77 21.20 42.09
CA LYS A 89 -11.46 22.12 40.98
C LYS A 89 -10.01 21.99 40.52
N LEU A 90 -9.55 20.75 40.40
CA LEU A 90 -8.18 20.40 39.99
C LEU A 90 -8.16 19.84 38.57
N CYS A 91 -7.14 20.19 37.80
CA CYS A 91 -6.84 19.51 36.53
C CYS A 91 -5.57 18.68 36.69
N HIS A 92 -5.70 17.37 36.58
CA HIS A 92 -4.62 16.41 36.63
C HIS A 92 -4.18 16.06 35.20
N VAL A 93 -3.07 16.62 34.74
CA VAL A 93 -2.43 16.20 33.49
C VAL A 93 -1.73 14.86 33.76
N LYS A 94 -2.17 13.79 33.10
CA LYS A 94 -1.68 12.44 33.37
C LYS A 94 -0.44 12.13 32.53
N ASP A 95 0.47 11.32 33.07
CA ASP A 95 1.54 10.71 32.27
C ASP A 95 0.95 9.63 31.34
N ASN A 96 1.59 9.41 30.19
CA ASN A 96 1.23 8.32 29.28
C ASN A 96 2.21 7.14 29.32
N LYS A 97 3.09 7.11 30.32
CA LYS A 97 4.15 6.09 30.41
C LYS A 97 3.68 4.82 31.10
N ASN A 98 2.50 4.86 31.71
CA ASN A 98 1.96 3.77 32.50
C ASN A 98 0.58 3.34 32.02
N ASN A 99 0.27 2.05 32.17
CA ASN A 99 -1.05 1.50 31.87
C ASN A 99 -2.05 1.95 32.93
N MET A 100 -2.82 2.99 32.61
CA MET A 100 -3.94 3.47 33.43
C MET A 100 -5.23 2.72 33.11
N ASN A 101 -5.92 2.24 34.14
CA ASN A 101 -7.26 1.70 34.01
C ASN A 101 -8.26 2.85 33.94
N TRP A 102 -9.08 2.87 32.90
CA TRP A 102 -10.23 3.75 32.85
C TRP A 102 -11.30 3.20 33.79
N ALA A 103 -11.81 4.02 34.72
CA ALA A 103 -12.76 3.59 35.74
C ALA A 103 -13.94 4.58 35.84
N ALA A 104 -15.11 4.08 36.23
CA ALA A 104 -16.25 4.93 36.56
C ALA A 104 -16.04 5.60 37.92
N ASP A 105 -16.16 6.93 37.95
CA ASP A 105 -16.06 7.73 39.17
C ASP A 105 -16.78 9.06 38.99
N ALA A 106 -17.91 9.24 39.69
CA ALA A 106 -18.80 10.40 39.54
C ALA A 106 -18.15 11.75 39.89
N ARG A 107 -17.06 11.75 40.67
CA ARG A 107 -16.34 12.96 41.05
C ARG A 107 -15.50 13.52 39.90
N PHE A 108 -15.04 12.66 39.01
CA PHE A 108 -14.04 13.01 38.01
C PHE A 108 -14.62 13.04 36.60
N VAL A 109 -13.93 13.77 35.73
CA VAL A 109 -14.19 13.81 34.30
C VAL A 109 -12.89 13.50 33.57
N SER A 110 -12.82 12.35 32.91
CA SER A 110 -11.65 12.00 32.10
C SER A 110 -11.69 12.71 30.75
N ILE A 111 -10.52 13.13 30.31
CA ILE A 111 -10.26 13.84 29.06
C ILE A 111 -9.22 13.02 28.30
N ARG A 112 -9.45 12.80 27.01
CA ARG A 112 -8.48 12.14 26.13
C ARG A 112 -8.41 12.84 24.78
N MET A 113 -7.21 12.98 24.25
CA MET A 113 -7.04 13.45 22.88
C MET A 113 -7.55 12.38 21.91
N THR A 114 -8.35 12.82 20.94
CA THR A 114 -9.07 11.96 19.98
C THR A 114 -9.16 12.69 18.65
N ASN A 115 -8.01 13.10 18.11
CA ASN A 115 -7.91 13.59 16.74
C ASN A 115 -8.45 12.52 15.77
N ASP A 116 -8.86 12.96 14.58
CA ASP A 116 -9.38 12.06 13.55
C ASP A 116 -8.32 11.02 13.14
N LEU A 117 -7.04 11.40 13.22
CA LEU A 117 -5.90 10.51 13.07
C LEU A 117 -5.25 10.23 14.44
N PRO A 118 -4.92 8.96 14.75
CA PRO A 118 -4.11 8.63 15.92
C PRO A 118 -2.71 9.24 15.88
N GLU A 119 -2.11 9.42 17.04
CA GLU A 119 -0.69 9.78 17.15
C GLU A 119 0.22 8.72 16.52
N GLY A 120 1.30 9.17 15.89
CA GLY A 120 2.19 8.35 15.07
C GLY A 120 1.66 8.05 13.65
N SER A 121 0.46 8.53 13.29
CA SER A 121 -0.08 8.33 11.94
C SER A 121 0.71 9.15 10.92
N PHE A 122 1.02 8.53 9.78
CA PHE A 122 1.69 9.22 8.68
C PHE A 122 0.76 10.23 8.01
N LEU A 123 1.33 11.29 7.44
CA LEU A 123 0.61 12.45 6.90
C LEU A 123 1.10 12.80 5.49
N ALA A 124 0.17 13.15 4.61
CA ALA A 124 0.47 13.78 3.31
C ALA A 124 0.33 15.30 3.36
N THR A 125 -0.57 15.79 4.22
CA THR A 125 -0.87 17.20 4.46
C THR A 125 -0.97 17.46 5.96
N CYS A 126 -0.78 18.72 6.36
CA CYS A 126 -0.95 19.09 7.76
C CYS A 126 -2.42 18.87 8.17
N PRO A 127 -2.68 18.11 9.25
CA PRO A 127 -4.04 17.86 9.72
C PRO A 127 -4.66 19.05 10.47
N PHE A 128 -3.89 20.13 10.64
CA PHE A 128 -4.25 21.35 11.35
C PHE A 128 -3.99 22.58 10.47
N ASP A 129 -4.50 23.74 10.88
CA ASP A 129 -4.21 24.99 10.18
C ASP A 129 -2.69 25.29 10.20
N GLU A 130 -2.10 25.45 9.01
CA GLU A 130 -0.70 25.82 8.87
C GLU A 130 -0.49 27.33 8.92
N GLU A 131 0.52 27.75 9.68
CA GLU A 131 0.98 29.13 9.71
C GLU A 131 2.10 29.36 8.69
N SER A 132 2.04 30.49 7.97
CA SER A 132 3.18 30.99 7.21
C SER A 132 4.07 31.84 8.12
N TYR A 133 5.38 31.58 8.08
CA TYR A 133 6.39 32.34 8.80
C TYR A 133 7.50 32.82 7.85
N LYS A 134 7.59 34.13 7.64
CA LYS A 134 8.70 34.78 6.94
C LYS A 134 9.81 35.10 7.93
N VAL A 135 11.00 34.54 7.71
CA VAL A 135 12.15 34.78 8.58
C VAL A 135 12.63 36.24 8.42
N PRO A 136 12.76 37.00 9.54
CA PRO A 136 13.17 38.40 9.48
C PRO A 136 14.48 38.63 8.71
N ASN A 137 14.51 39.67 7.88
CA ASN A 137 15.66 40.05 7.05
C ASN A 137 16.12 38.98 6.02
N THR A 138 15.25 38.03 5.68
CA THR A 138 15.48 37.07 4.59
C THR A 138 14.26 36.99 3.67
N ASP A 139 14.46 36.46 2.46
CA ASP A 139 13.37 36.10 1.55
C ASP A 139 12.84 34.68 1.77
N LYS A 140 13.28 34.00 2.84
CA LYS A 140 12.82 32.64 3.15
C LYS A 140 11.50 32.68 3.91
N GLU A 141 10.53 31.94 3.38
CA GLU A 141 9.23 31.69 3.99
C GLU A 141 9.11 30.19 4.28
N TYR A 142 8.60 29.87 5.47
CA TYR A 142 8.37 28.51 5.93
C TYR A 142 6.88 28.34 6.25
N ARG A 143 6.40 27.11 6.10
CA ARG A 143 5.15 26.65 6.69
C ARG A 143 5.47 26.01 8.03
N VAL A 144 4.60 26.25 9.01
CA VAL A 144 4.69 25.68 10.35
C VAL A 144 3.43 24.87 10.58
N CYS A 145 3.61 23.56 10.78
CA CYS A 145 2.52 22.65 11.09
C CYS A 145 2.72 22.13 12.53
N LEU A 146 1.81 22.52 13.41
CA LEU A 146 1.81 22.13 14.81
C LEU A 146 1.51 20.63 14.96
N ASN A 147 1.91 20.05 16.09
CA ASN A 147 1.61 18.66 16.47
C ASN A 147 2.00 17.62 15.41
N THR A 148 3.16 17.81 14.78
CA THR A 148 3.70 16.90 13.77
C THR A 148 5.22 16.80 13.87
N ASP A 149 5.78 15.67 13.40
CA ASP A 149 7.22 15.39 13.31
C ASP A 149 7.61 14.96 11.88
N TYR A 150 8.83 15.30 11.47
CA TYR A 150 9.52 14.63 10.37
C TYR A 150 10.49 13.61 10.94
N THR A 151 10.09 12.33 10.88
CA THR A 151 10.96 11.21 11.25
C THR A 151 12.06 11.00 10.20
N GLY A 152 13.17 10.38 10.60
CA GLY A 152 14.36 10.18 9.74
C GLY A 152 15.58 10.98 10.21
N THR A 153 16.65 10.97 9.41
CA THR A 153 17.97 11.51 9.80
C THR A 153 17.93 13.01 10.14
N SER A 154 18.43 13.37 11.32
CA SER A 154 18.77 14.75 11.67
C SER A 154 20.27 14.99 11.43
N VAL A 155 20.60 15.91 10.53
CA VAL A 155 22.01 16.28 10.25
C VAL A 155 22.59 17.22 11.30
N LYS A 156 21.73 17.92 12.05
CA LYS A 156 22.12 18.78 13.16
C LYS A 156 21.00 18.83 14.20
N MET A 157 21.38 18.82 15.48
CA MET A 157 20.47 19.05 16.61
C MET A 157 21.02 20.19 17.45
N VAL A 158 20.20 21.20 17.73
CA VAL A 158 20.58 22.37 18.51
C VAL A 158 19.66 22.50 19.72
N LYS A 159 20.24 22.46 20.91
CA LYS A 159 19.54 22.60 22.18
C LYS A 159 19.22 24.07 22.48
N ASP A 160 18.36 24.26 23.48
CA ASP A 160 17.96 25.57 24.01
C ASP A 160 17.25 26.45 22.96
N VAL A 161 16.59 25.81 21.98
CA VAL A 161 15.72 26.48 21.01
C VAL A 161 14.29 26.36 21.52
N THR A 162 13.72 27.46 21.99
CA THR A 162 12.45 27.44 22.76
C THR A 162 11.20 27.68 21.91
N THR A 163 11.33 28.03 20.63
CA THR A 163 10.18 28.27 19.75
C THR A 163 10.40 27.71 18.34
N ALA A 164 9.30 27.37 17.66
CA ALA A 164 9.33 26.95 16.26
C ALA A 164 9.89 28.05 15.35
N GLN A 165 9.62 29.32 15.63
CA GLN A 165 10.16 30.45 14.87
C GLN A 165 11.70 30.52 14.99
N ALA A 166 12.26 30.35 16.19
CA ALA A 166 13.71 30.29 16.37
C ALA A 166 14.34 29.07 15.67
N CYS A 167 13.61 27.95 15.60
CA CYS A 167 14.02 26.78 14.82
C CYS A 167 13.99 27.06 13.30
N ALA A 168 13.01 27.81 12.81
CA ALA A 168 12.93 28.26 11.42
C ALA A 168 14.08 29.22 11.06
N GLU A 169 14.43 30.15 11.95
CA GLU A 169 15.62 31.02 11.81
C GLU A 169 16.92 30.20 11.79
N LEU A 170 17.02 29.13 12.58
CA LEU A 170 18.18 28.24 12.54
C LEU A 170 18.25 27.48 11.20
N CYS A 171 17.12 27.00 10.70
CA CYS A 171 17.01 26.36 9.40
C CYS A 171 17.39 27.32 8.27
N SER A 172 16.91 28.57 8.30
CA SER A 172 17.22 29.58 7.28
C SER A 172 18.72 29.85 7.15
N ASN A 173 19.44 29.78 8.27
CA ASN A 173 20.89 29.97 8.37
C ASN A 173 21.70 28.68 8.14
N THR A 174 21.04 27.54 7.97
CA THR A 174 21.68 26.26 7.68
C THR A 174 21.58 25.96 6.19
N LYS A 175 22.73 25.68 5.56
CA LYS A 175 22.80 25.34 4.13
C LYS A 175 21.95 24.10 3.86
N ASP A 176 21.18 24.13 2.78
CA ASP A 176 20.34 23.02 2.29
C ASP A 176 19.24 22.56 3.28
N CYS A 177 18.88 23.38 4.27
CA CYS A 177 17.76 23.10 5.17
C CYS A 177 16.42 23.47 4.53
N ASN A 178 15.69 22.44 4.11
CA ASN A 178 14.31 22.57 3.62
C ASN A 178 13.26 22.12 4.65
N LYS A 179 13.65 21.23 5.59
CA LYS A 179 12.78 20.68 6.64
C LYS A 179 13.49 20.72 8.00
N ALA A 180 12.77 21.11 9.04
CA ALA A 180 13.20 21.11 10.42
C ALA A 180 12.06 20.72 11.36
N VAL A 181 12.40 20.31 12.58
CA VAL A 181 11.43 19.93 13.62
C VAL A 181 11.82 20.61 14.92
N HIS A 182 10.86 21.28 15.55
CA HIS A 182 11.01 21.81 16.91
C HIS A 182 10.40 20.83 17.91
N ASP A 183 11.21 20.41 18.89
CA ASP A 183 10.79 19.60 20.04
C ASP A 183 10.30 20.52 21.16
N ASN A 184 8.97 20.57 21.34
CA ASN A 184 8.31 21.47 22.28
C ASN A 184 8.56 21.08 23.75
N ILE A 185 9.00 19.84 24.02
CA ILE A 185 9.25 19.35 25.38
C ILE A 185 10.71 19.60 25.78
N ASN A 186 11.64 19.28 24.88
CA ASN A 186 13.07 19.32 25.20
C ASN A 186 13.77 20.61 24.74
N ASN A 187 13.06 21.52 24.06
CA ASN A 187 13.60 22.76 23.49
C ASN A 187 14.78 22.48 22.55
N VAL A 188 14.59 21.56 21.60
CA VAL A 188 15.60 21.17 20.61
C VAL A 188 15.08 21.46 19.21
N CYS A 189 15.93 22.03 18.36
CA CYS A 189 15.66 22.13 16.93
C CYS A 189 16.46 21.06 16.19
N HIS A 190 15.74 20.21 15.46
CA HIS A 190 16.26 19.14 14.62
C HIS A 190 16.28 19.61 13.16
N ILE A 191 17.47 19.84 12.61
CA ILE A 191 17.62 20.10 11.17
C ILE A 191 17.67 18.76 10.44
N LYS A 192 16.74 18.55 9.51
CA LYS A 192 16.61 17.27 8.80
C LYS A 192 17.59 17.17 7.63
N GLY A 193 17.97 15.95 7.28
CA GLY A 193 18.83 15.69 6.13
C GLY A 193 18.14 16.03 4.82
N ALA A 194 18.91 16.41 3.80
CA ALA A 194 18.37 16.69 2.48
C ALA A 194 17.77 15.43 1.84
N GLU A 195 16.58 15.56 1.29
CA GLU A 195 15.94 14.55 0.44
C GLU A 195 16.40 14.74 -1.01
N PRO A 196 16.47 13.67 -1.84
CA PRO A 196 16.06 12.29 -1.57
C PRO A 196 17.18 11.39 -1.03
N ALA A 197 18.32 11.96 -0.64
CA ALA A 197 19.42 11.17 -0.06
C ALA A 197 19.01 10.54 1.29
N ASN A 198 18.16 11.23 2.05
CA ASN A 198 17.48 10.71 3.24
C ASN A 198 15.99 10.60 2.93
N SER A 199 15.32 9.60 3.49
CA SER A 199 13.86 9.52 3.47
C SER A 199 13.33 10.15 4.75
N LEU A 200 12.50 11.20 4.62
CA LEU A 200 11.84 11.83 5.75
C LEU A 200 10.34 11.53 5.69
N PHE A 201 9.75 11.16 6.81
CA PHE A 201 8.32 10.84 6.86
C PHE A 201 7.60 11.77 7.82
N TRP A 202 6.51 12.37 7.34
CA TRP A 202 5.70 13.27 8.13
C TRP A 202 4.69 12.47 8.96
N VAL A 203 4.67 12.68 10.27
CA VAL A 203 3.78 11.97 11.20
C VAL A 203 3.10 12.93 12.15
N GLN A 204 1.90 12.58 12.60
CA GLN A 204 1.21 13.31 13.66
C GLN A 204 1.87 12.99 14.99
N ASP A 205 2.36 14.01 15.69
CA ASP A 205 2.94 13.87 17.02
C ASP A 205 2.85 15.20 17.79
N LYS A 206 2.03 15.22 18.83
CA LYS A 206 1.81 16.40 19.68
C LYS A 206 3.09 16.95 20.32
N GLN A 207 4.13 16.13 20.50
CA GLN A 207 5.40 16.62 21.06
C GLN A 207 6.08 17.65 20.15
N PHE A 208 5.88 17.56 18.83
CA PHE A 208 6.72 18.24 17.86
C PHE A 208 5.96 19.27 17.02
N THR A 209 6.72 20.11 16.34
CA THR A 209 6.21 21.04 15.34
C THR A 209 7.13 21.01 14.13
N THR A 210 6.58 20.71 12.96
CA THR A 210 7.36 20.70 11.72
C THR A 210 7.40 22.08 11.09
N ILE A 211 8.54 22.34 10.45
CA ILE A 211 8.83 23.58 9.74
C ILE A 211 9.39 23.16 8.39
N HIS A 212 8.76 23.59 7.29
CA HIS A 212 9.23 23.23 5.97
C HIS A 212 9.13 24.40 4.98
N VAL A 213 10.03 24.42 4.01
CA VAL A 213 9.88 25.30 2.85
C VAL A 213 8.72 24.73 2.01
N PRO A 214 7.75 25.55 1.58
CA PRO A 214 6.71 25.08 0.66
C PRO A 214 7.34 24.46 -0.59
N GLU A 215 7.06 23.18 -0.84
CA GLU A 215 7.53 22.49 -2.03
C GLU A 215 6.68 22.91 -3.24
N THR A 216 7.31 23.42 -4.30
CA THR A 216 6.63 23.73 -5.57
C THR A 216 6.91 22.63 -6.58
N TYR A 217 6.00 21.68 -6.70
CA TYR A 217 6.03 20.68 -7.77
C TYR A 217 5.28 21.17 -9.00
N HIS A 218 5.79 20.83 -10.18
CA HIS A 218 5.14 21.14 -11.45
C HIS A 218 4.41 19.89 -11.94
N PRO A 219 3.08 19.78 -11.77
CA PRO A 219 2.37 18.52 -12.04
C PRO A 219 2.42 18.09 -13.51
N ALA A 220 2.56 19.04 -14.44
CA ALA A 220 2.81 18.76 -15.87
C ALA A 220 4.16 18.08 -16.16
N VAL A 221 5.08 18.09 -15.19
CA VAL A 221 6.42 17.51 -15.29
C VAL A 221 6.53 16.28 -14.39
N GLU A 222 6.07 16.39 -13.15
CA GLU A 222 6.35 15.44 -12.06
C GLU A 222 5.10 14.65 -11.63
N GLY A 223 3.93 14.99 -12.16
CA GLY A 223 2.65 14.47 -11.68
C GLY A 223 2.28 15.02 -10.31
N LYS A 224 1.22 14.48 -9.71
CA LYS A 224 0.71 14.94 -8.42
C LYS A 224 0.17 13.76 -7.61
N TRP A 225 0.56 13.66 -6.34
CA TRP A 225 -0.10 12.77 -5.37
C TRP A 225 -1.30 13.46 -4.74
N GLY A 226 -2.38 12.70 -4.54
CA GLY A 226 -3.47 13.08 -3.66
C GLY A 226 -3.13 12.82 -2.19
N ASP A 227 -4.06 13.17 -1.30
CA ASP A 227 -3.97 12.86 0.13
C ASP A 227 -4.14 11.37 0.42
N LEU A 228 -3.84 10.99 1.68
CA LEU A 228 -3.99 9.63 2.20
C LEU A 228 -5.46 9.22 2.31
N ILE A 229 -5.80 8.12 1.66
CA ILE A 229 -7.07 7.40 1.79
C ILE A 229 -6.90 6.37 2.91
N ARG A 230 -7.58 6.55 4.04
CA ARG A 230 -7.52 5.61 5.17
C ARG A 230 -8.37 4.38 4.92
N LEU A 231 -7.81 3.21 5.20
CA LEU A 231 -8.42 1.91 4.88
C LEU A 231 -8.64 1.07 6.15
N PRO A 232 -9.69 0.24 6.18
CA PRO A 232 -10.02 -0.60 7.35
C PRO A 232 -9.04 -1.75 7.60
N VAL A 233 -8.30 -2.14 6.56
CA VAL A 233 -7.29 -3.21 6.57
C VAL A 233 -6.10 -2.77 5.72
N ILE A 234 -4.91 -3.30 6.00
CA ILE A 234 -3.72 -3.03 5.17
C ILE A 234 -3.93 -3.70 3.80
N PRO A 235 -3.87 -2.96 2.67
CA PRO A 235 -4.05 -3.53 1.33
C PRO A 235 -2.77 -4.26 0.88
N VAL A 236 -2.49 -5.43 1.47
CA VAL A 236 -1.32 -6.27 1.14
C VAL A 236 -1.46 -6.95 -0.23
N ALA A 237 -2.70 -7.21 -0.61
CA ALA A 237 -3.08 -7.66 -1.93
C ALA A 237 -4.28 -6.86 -2.40
N ALA A 238 -4.36 -6.57 -3.70
CA ALA A 238 -5.45 -5.80 -4.28
C ALA A 238 -5.75 -6.21 -5.72
N TYR A 239 -6.99 -6.05 -6.15
CA TYR A 239 -7.40 -6.24 -7.54
C TYR A 239 -8.59 -5.34 -7.90
N ILE A 240 -8.62 -4.95 -9.17
CA ILE A 240 -9.75 -4.19 -9.72
C ILE A 240 -10.93 -5.14 -9.91
N VAL A 241 -12.13 -4.72 -9.48
CA VAL A 241 -13.36 -5.47 -9.74
C VAL A 241 -13.86 -5.14 -11.16
N PRO A 242 -13.89 -6.11 -12.09
CA PRO A 242 -14.43 -5.86 -13.43
C PRO A 242 -15.91 -5.44 -13.37
N ALA A 243 -16.25 -4.34 -14.03
CA ALA A 243 -17.62 -3.84 -14.13
C ALA A 243 -17.82 -3.02 -15.40
N TYR A 244 -19.07 -2.84 -15.83
CA TYR A 244 -19.46 -1.95 -16.93
C TYR A 244 -20.22 -0.73 -16.40
N PRO A 245 -20.14 0.44 -17.06
CA PRO A 245 -19.36 0.72 -18.28
C PRO A 245 -17.84 0.86 -18.04
N GLN A 246 -17.42 1.01 -16.79
CA GLN A 246 -16.05 0.96 -16.35
C GLN A 246 -16.00 0.44 -14.90
N PRO A 247 -14.87 -0.10 -14.41
CA PRO A 247 -14.71 -0.45 -13.00
C PRO A 247 -14.86 0.75 -12.08
N ASP A 248 -15.37 0.52 -10.89
CA ASP A 248 -15.56 1.55 -9.85
C ASP A 248 -15.05 1.12 -8.47
N ARG A 249 -14.60 -0.13 -8.33
CA ARG A 249 -14.21 -0.75 -7.06
C ARG A 249 -12.83 -1.39 -7.09
N LEU A 250 -12.08 -1.16 -6.02
CA LEU A 250 -10.83 -1.84 -5.69
C LEU A 250 -11.10 -2.73 -4.46
N LEU A 251 -11.02 -4.05 -4.65
CA LEU A 251 -11.00 -4.97 -3.52
C LEU A 251 -9.56 -5.19 -3.09
N PHE A 252 -9.35 -5.21 -1.78
CA PHE A 252 -8.04 -5.43 -1.19
C PHE A 252 -8.17 -6.24 0.10
N PHE A 253 -7.10 -6.93 0.48
CA PHE A 253 -7.12 -7.81 1.64
C PHE A 253 -5.75 -7.94 2.30
N SER A 254 -5.81 -8.43 3.54
CA SER A 254 -4.65 -8.71 4.39
C SER A 254 -4.58 -10.22 4.69
N SER A 255 -4.88 -10.64 5.92
CA SER A 255 -4.89 -12.04 6.39
C SER A 255 -6.09 -12.24 7.32
N TRP A 256 -6.00 -13.12 8.32
CA TRP A 256 -7.01 -13.22 9.38
C TRP A 256 -7.19 -11.94 10.19
N GLY A 257 -6.13 -11.15 10.34
CA GLY A 257 -6.14 -9.86 11.01
C GLY A 257 -6.04 -8.73 10.01
N LYS A 258 -6.60 -7.56 10.38
CA LYS A 258 -6.51 -6.33 9.56
C LYS A 258 -5.08 -5.81 9.39
N ASP A 259 -4.22 -6.15 10.35
CA ASP A 259 -2.86 -5.68 10.55
C ASP A 259 -1.92 -6.82 11.03
N ALA A 260 -2.37 -8.08 10.91
CA ALA A 260 -1.61 -9.23 11.37
C ALA A 260 -1.88 -10.50 10.58
N PHE A 261 -0.87 -11.36 10.55
CA PHE A 261 -0.88 -12.68 9.92
C PHE A 261 -0.24 -13.72 10.84
N GLY A 262 -0.27 -14.99 10.45
CA GLY A 262 0.40 -16.06 11.18
C GLY A 262 0.54 -17.32 10.34
N GLY A 263 -0.54 -18.08 10.21
CA GLY A 263 -0.62 -19.27 9.37
C GLY A 263 -2.08 -19.56 9.02
N ALA A 264 -2.37 -20.80 8.61
CA ALA A 264 -3.72 -21.26 8.30
C ALA A 264 -4.76 -20.84 9.35
N SER A 265 -5.81 -20.15 8.91
CA SER A 265 -6.84 -19.61 9.80
C SER A 265 -8.27 -19.80 9.25
N GLY A 266 -8.39 -20.09 7.96
CA GLY A 266 -9.67 -20.22 7.28
C GLY A 266 -10.40 -18.90 7.05
N MET A 267 -9.78 -17.74 7.33
CA MET A 267 -10.44 -16.44 7.24
C MET A 267 -9.55 -15.34 6.67
N THR A 268 -10.16 -14.44 5.90
CA THR A 268 -9.47 -13.26 5.33
C THR A 268 -10.26 -11.98 5.57
N GLN A 269 -9.59 -10.92 6.03
CA GLN A 269 -10.15 -9.58 6.10
C GLN A 269 -10.01 -8.87 4.75
N TYR A 270 -11.15 -8.46 4.19
CA TYR A 270 -11.24 -7.68 2.96
C TYR A 270 -11.71 -6.27 3.25
N GLY A 271 -11.11 -5.31 2.55
CA GLY A 271 -11.68 -3.99 2.32
C GLY A 271 -12.17 -3.83 0.89
N ASP A 272 -13.08 -2.89 0.71
CA ASP A 272 -13.72 -2.58 -0.57
C ASP A 272 -13.80 -1.06 -0.72
N TYR A 273 -13.03 -0.52 -1.66
CA TYR A 273 -12.96 0.90 -1.94
C TYR A 273 -13.66 1.21 -3.26
N ASN A 274 -14.81 1.86 -3.18
CA ASN A 274 -15.48 2.43 -4.35
C ASN A 274 -14.83 3.79 -4.67
N PHE A 275 -13.88 3.79 -5.60
CA PHE A 275 -13.11 4.98 -5.96
C PHE A 275 -13.89 5.98 -6.82
N ALA A 276 -15.10 5.64 -7.29
CA ALA A 276 -15.98 6.59 -7.94
C ALA A 276 -16.74 7.48 -6.94
N THR A 277 -17.02 6.97 -5.74
CA THR A 277 -17.83 7.65 -4.71
C THR A 277 -17.05 8.03 -3.46
N GLY A 278 -15.90 7.39 -3.21
CA GLY A 278 -15.16 7.49 -1.96
C GLY A 278 -15.63 6.53 -0.87
N GLU A 279 -16.66 5.70 -1.11
CA GLU A 279 -17.17 4.76 -0.10
C GLU A 279 -16.17 3.64 0.18
N ILE A 280 -15.98 3.32 1.47
CA ILE A 280 -15.09 2.26 1.93
C ILE A 280 -15.86 1.36 2.89
N SER A 281 -15.81 0.05 2.64
CA SER A 281 -16.39 -0.96 3.53
C SER A 281 -15.42 -2.11 3.80
N GLN A 282 -15.77 -3.00 4.74
CA GLN A 282 -14.97 -4.17 5.08
C GLN A 282 -15.85 -5.41 5.28
N ARG A 283 -15.26 -6.59 5.08
CA ARG A 283 -15.89 -7.88 5.40
C ARG A 283 -14.85 -8.92 5.80
N THR A 284 -15.28 -9.89 6.60
CA THR A 284 -14.50 -11.10 6.90
C THR A 284 -15.01 -12.25 6.03
N VAL A 285 -14.15 -12.77 5.16
CA VAL A 285 -14.44 -13.90 4.28
C VAL A 285 -14.03 -15.19 4.97
N THR A 286 -15.00 -16.06 5.27
CA THR A 286 -14.79 -17.35 5.97
C THR A 286 -15.42 -18.52 5.22
N ASN A 287 -16.36 -18.27 4.32
CA ASN A 287 -17.16 -19.32 3.67
C ASN A 287 -16.34 -20.23 2.76
N THR A 288 -15.14 -19.78 2.33
CA THR A 288 -14.20 -20.61 1.57
C THR A 288 -13.16 -21.30 2.45
N HIS A 289 -13.13 -21.07 3.77
CA HIS A 289 -12.12 -21.59 4.70
C HIS A 289 -10.70 -21.33 4.18
N HIS A 290 -10.40 -20.07 3.92
CA HIS A 290 -9.16 -19.65 3.28
C HIS A 290 -8.67 -18.31 3.86
N ASP A 291 -7.53 -18.33 4.53
CA ASP A 291 -6.65 -17.18 4.77
C ASP A 291 -5.75 -16.95 3.57
N MET A 292 -6.12 -15.95 2.78
CA MET A 292 -5.56 -15.70 1.47
C MET A 292 -4.24 -14.91 1.52
N PHE A 293 -3.67 -14.65 2.70
CA PHE A 293 -2.39 -13.97 2.80
C PHE A 293 -1.25 -14.79 2.17
N CYS A 294 -0.38 -14.15 1.39
CA CYS A 294 0.69 -14.76 0.57
C CYS A 294 0.26 -15.60 -0.65
N PRO A 295 -0.78 -15.24 -1.42
CA PRO A 295 -1.32 -16.12 -2.45
C PRO A 295 -0.66 -15.91 -3.83
N GLY A 296 -0.97 -16.78 -4.78
CA GLY A 296 -0.99 -16.47 -6.21
C GLY A 296 -2.35 -15.88 -6.61
N ILE A 297 -2.37 -14.91 -7.53
CA ILE A 297 -3.61 -14.26 -8.00
C ILE A 297 -3.62 -14.22 -9.53
N SER A 298 -4.75 -14.59 -10.14
CA SER A 298 -4.98 -14.42 -11.57
C SER A 298 -6.47 -14.23 -11.89
N GLN A 299 -6.77 -13.40 -12.87
CA GLN A 299 -8.11 -13.21 -13.42
C GLN A 299 -8.40 -14.22 -14.51
N LEU A 300 -9.53 -14.93 -14.42
CA LEU A 300 -10.06 -15.83 -15.45
C LEU A 300 -10.66 -15.08 -16.64
N GLN A 301 -10.92 -15.81 -17.72
CA GLN A 301 -11.62 -15.29 -18.90
C GLN A 301 -12.91 -14.56 -18.55
N ASP A 302 -13.71 -15.07 -17.62
CA ASP A 302 -15.01 -14.51 -17.23
C ASP A 302 -14.90 -13.40 -16.15
N GLY A 303 -13.69 -12.94 -15.84
CA GLY A 303 -13.45 -11.86 -14.89
C GLY A 303 -13.43 -12.29 -13.43
N ARG A 304 -13.75 -13.56 -13.14
CA ARG A 304 -13.56 -14.11 -11.79
C ARG A 304 -12.09 -14.08 -11.40
N ILE A 305 -11.81 -13.82 -10.13
CA ILE A 305 -10.44 -13.73 -9.59
C ILE A 305 -10.14 -15.00 -8.79
N VAL A 306 -9.08 -15.71 -9.17
CA VAL A 306 -8.66 -16.96 -8.52
C VAL A 306 -7.48 -16.66 -7.60
N VAL A 307 -7.73 -16.81 -6.30
CA VAL A 307 -6.76 -16.60 -5.22
C VAL A 307 -6.32 -17.95 -4.68
N GLN A 308 -5.03 -18.23 -4.76
CA GLN A 308 -4.47 -19.59 -4.66
C GLN A 308 -3.46 -19.67 -3.52
N GLY A 309 -3.66 -20.60 -2.60
CA GLY A 309 -2.76 -20.87 -1.48
C GLY A 309 -2.49 -19.65 -0.60
N GLY A 310 -1.29 -19.60 -0.03
CA GLY A 310 -0.91 -18.63 0.97
C GLY A 310 -0.93 -19.24 2.36
N SER A 311 -1.58 -18.60 3.33
CA SER A 311 -1.61 -19.07 4.72
C SER A 311 -2.34 -20.40 4.85
N ASP A 312 -3.48 -20.56 4.19
CA ASP A 312 -4.09 -21.87 3.92
C ASP A 312 -3.55 -22.43 2.60
N ALA A 313 -2.37 -23.03 2.65
CA ALA A 313 -1.50 -23.23 1.48
C ALA A 313 -2.07 -24.08 0.31
N GLU A 314 -3.04 -24.95 0.52
CA GLU A 314 -3.67 -25.75 -0.55
C GLU A 314 -4.95 -25.10 -1.10
N ALA A 315 -5.51 -24.14 -0.36
CA ALA A 315 -6.83 -23.61 -0.60
C ALA A 315 -6.91 -22.76 -1.87
N VAL A 316 -8.07 -22.77 -2.52
CA VAL A 316 -8.34 -21.88 -3.66
C VAL A 316 -9.69 -21.19 -3.46
N SER A 317 -9.70 -19.87 -3.53
CA SER A 317 -10.92 -19.06 -3.49
C SER A 317 -11.14 -18.40 -4.84
N ILE A 318 -12.38 -18.43 -5.32
CA ILE A 318 -12.78 -17.78 -6.56
C ILE A 318 -13.76 -16.66 -6.22
N TYR A 319 -13.33 -15.42 -6.42
CA TYR A 319 -14.19 -14.24 -6.32
C TYR A 319 -14.97 -14.06 -7.63
N ASP A 320 -16.27 -13.84 -7.51
CA ASP A 320 -17.16 -13.54 -8.63
C ASP A 320 -17.63 -12.08 -8.56
N PRO A 321 -17.21 -11.22 -9.52
CA PRO A 321 -17.66 -9.83 -9.61
C PRO A 321 -19.17 -9.67 -9.74
N ALA A 322 -19.85 -10.60 -10.42
CA ALA A 322 -21.29 -10.50 -10.69
C ALA A 322 -22.13 -10.68 -9.42
N THR A 323 -21.67 -11.52 -8.50
CA THR A 323 -22.36 -11.79 -7.23
C THR A 323 -21.72 -11.10 -6.04
N ASN A 324 -20.54 -10.49 -6.23
CA ASN A 324 -19.67 -9.96 -5.19
C ASN A 324 -19.37 -10.99 -4.08
N ASN A 325 -19.30 -12.28 -4.40
CA ASN A 325 -19.12 -13.37 -3.43
C ASN A 325 -17.90 -14.24 -3.75
N PHE A 326 -17.47 -15.00 -2.75
CA PHE A 326 -16.40 -15.99 -2.89
C PHE A 326 -16.97 -17.40 -2.91
N THR A 327 -16.39 -18.27 -3.73
CA THR A 327 -16.67 -19.72 -3.74
C THR A 327 -15.37 -20.50 -3.58
N ARG A 328 -15.44 -21.68 -2.96
CA ARG A 328 -14.27 -22.56 -2.80
C ARG A 328 -14.03 -23.27 -4.14
N GLY A 329 -12.83 -23.10 -4.70
CA GLY A 329 -12.35 -23.89 -5.83
C GLY A 329 -11.78 -25.24 -5.38
N PRO A 330 -11.34 -26.09 -6.31
CA PRO A 330 -10.59 -27.30 -5.98
C PRO A 330 -9.25 -26.92 -5.34
N ASP A 331 -8.83 -27.70 -4.36
CA ASP A 331 -7.51 -27.53 -3.74
C ASP A 331 -6.41 -27.80 -4.79
N MET A 332 -5.33 -27.03 -4.70
CA MET A 332 -4.11 -27.26 -5.49
C MET A 332 -3.55 -28.65 -5.18
N LYS A 333 -2.82 -29.22 -6.13
CA LYS A 333 -2.14 -30.50 -5.93
C LYS A 333 -0.90 -30.36 -5.05
N ILE A 334 -0.26 -29.19 -5.06
CA ILE A 334 0.83 -28.85 -4.16
C ILE A 334 0.42 -27.62 -3.35
N ALA A 335 0.55 -27.71 -2.02
CA ALA A 335 0.39 -26.59 -1.12
C ALA A 335 1.44 -25.50 -1.39
N ARG A 336 1.05 -24.24 -1.60
CA ARG A 336 1.95 -23.13 -1.99
C ARG A 336 1.64 -21.85 -1.22
N GLY A 337 2.65 -20.98 -1.10
CA GLY A 337 2.50 -19.57 -0.76
C GLY A 337 3.68 -18.79 -1.36
N TYR A 338 3.48 -17.53 -1.74
CA TYR A 338 4.44 -16.74 -2.52
C TYR A 338 4.78 -17.30 -3.91
N GLN A 339 3.98 -18.25 -4.41
CA GLN A 339 4.00 -18.61 -5.81
C GLN A 339 3.41 -17.47 -6.65
N THR A 340 3.84 -17.41 -7.90
CA THR A 340 3.16 -16.60 -8.91
C THR A 340 2.26 -17.49 -9.75
N SER A 341 1.11 -16.96 -10.18
CA SER A 341 0.23 -17.61 -11.17
C SER A 341 -0.05 -16.68 -12.34
N THR A 342 -0.30 -17.22 -13.53
CA THR A 342 -0.65 -16.42 -14.72
C THR A 342 -1.72 -17.12 -15.56
N LEU A 343 -2.63 -16.33 -16.14
CA LEU A 343 -3.59 -16.83 -17.12
C LEU A 343 -2.88 -17.11 -18.46
N LEU A 344 -3.25 -18.21 -19.10
CA LEU A 344 -2.72 -18.64 -20.38
C LEU A 344 -3.63 -18.26 -21.56
N SER A 345 -3.09 -18.36 -22.77
CA SER A 345 -3.81 -18.08 -24.03
C SER A 345 -5.04 -18.99 -24.26
N ASN A 346 -5.20 -20.06 -23.48
CA ASN A 346 -6.31 -21.00 -23.53
C ASN A 346 -7.25 -20.89 -22.32
N GLY A 347 -7.13 -19.84 -21.51
CA GLY A 347 -8.01 -19.57 -20.37
C GLY A 347 -7.69 -20.36 -19.10
N LYS A 348 -6.71 -21.27 -19.13
CA LYS A 348 -6.21 -21.98 -17.94
C LYS A 348 -5.26 -21.09 -17.14
N ILE A 349 -5.00 -21.45 -15.89
CA ILE A 349 -4.04 -20.75 -15.02
C ILE A 349 -2.86 -21.68 -14.74
N PHE A 350 -1.64 -21.23 -15.02
CA PHE A 350 -0.41 -21.91 -14.62
C PHE A 350 0.16 -21.28 -13.36
N THR A 351 0.73 -22.10 -12.47
CA THR A 351 1.50 -21.65 -11.31
C THR A 351 2.72 -22.53 -11.07
N ILE A 352 3.78 -21.96 -10.48
CA ILE A 352 5.01 -22.67 -10.13
C ILE A 352 5.70 -21.97 -8.93
N GLY A 353 6.48 -22.73 -8.16
CA GLY A 353 7.18 -22.26 -6.98
C GLY A 353 6.28 -22.08 -5.76
N GLY A 354 6.75 -21.26 -4.81
CA GLY A 354 6.03 -20.85 -3.62
C GLY A 354 6.30 -21.70 -2.38
N ALA A 355 7.55 -21.81 -1.96
CA ALA A 355 7.98 -22.53 -0.77
C ALA A 355 7.70 -21.81 0.56
N TYR A 356 7.07 -20.63 0.55
CA TYR A 356 6.80 -19.84 1.75
C TYR A 356 5.98 -20.59 2.81
N SER A 357 4.89 -21.24 2.38
CA SER A 357 3.98 -22.04 3.20
C SER A 357 3.79 -23.44 2.60
N GLY A 358 3.17 -24.37 3.33
CA GLY A 358 3.19 -25.80 2.95
C GLY A 358 4.56 -26.44 3.14
N PRO A 359 4.89 -27.53 2.43
CA PRO A 359 6.24 -28.11 2.46
C PRO A 359 7.31 -27.10 2.02
N ARG A 360 8.41 -27.00 2.78
CA ARG A 360 9.55 -26.10 2.50
C ARG A 360 10.53 -26.77 1.55
N GLU A 361 10.10 -26.94 0.32
CA GLU A 361 10.83 -27.56 -0.79
C GLU A 361 10.43 -26.85 -2.10
N GLY A 362 11.23 -27.04 -3.16
CA GLY A 362 10.93 -26.45 -4.47
C GLY A 362 9.68 -27.09 -5.10
N LYS A 363 8.81 -26.26 -5.66
CA LYS A 363 7.48 -26.71 -6.14
C LYS A 363 7.34 -26.57 -7.65
N ASN A 364 7.30 -27.71 -8.35
CA ASN A 364 7.10 -27.79 -9.80
C ASN A 364 5.76 -27.18 -10.25
N GLY A 365 5.57 -27.03 -11.55
CA GLY A 365 4.38 -26.43 -12.12
C GLY A 365 3.11 -27.24 -11.90
N GLU A 366 1.98 -26.55 -11.79
CA GLU A 366 0.65 -27.14 -11.93
C GLU A 366 -0.29 -26.16 -12.63
N MET A 367 -1.38 -26.69 -13.17
CA MET A 367 -2.31 -25.92 -14.00
C MET A 367 -3.74 -26.15 -13.56
N TYR A 368 -4.48 -25.06 -13.42
CA TYR A 368 -5.92 -25.06 -13.17
C TYR A 368 -6.69 -24.90 -14.48
N ASP A 369 -7.67 -25.78 -14.68
CA ASP A 369 -8.59 -25.73 -15.79
C ASP A 369 -9.98 -25.31 -15.28
N PRO A 370 -10.48 -24.11 -15.64
CA PRO A 370 -11.78 -23.62 -15.16
C PRO A 370 -12.98 -24.34 -15.77
N GLU A 371 -12.83 -25.06 -16.88
CA GLU A 371 -13.93 -25.80 -17.51
C GLU A 371 -14.22 -27.10 -16.77
N THR A 372 -13.16 -27.80 -16.38
CA THR A 372 -13.27 -29.04 -15.58
C THR A 372 -13.29 -28.77 -14.08
N ASN A 373 -12.85 -27.57 -13.66
CA ASN A 373 -12.68 -27.18 -12.27
C ASN A 373 -11.71 -28.12 -11.54
N GLU A 374 -10.55 -28.39 -12.16
CA GLU A 374 -9.52 -29.30 -11.64
C GLU A 374 -8.10 -28.73 -11.77
N TRP A 375 -7.23 -29.15 -10.85
CA TRP A 375 -5.78 -28.92 -10.92
C TRP A 375 -5.04 -30.15 -11.45
N THR A 376 -4.08 -29.93 -12.35
CA THR A 376 -3.21 -30.99 -12.90
C THR A 376 -1.74 -30.65 -12.66
N LEU A 377 -1.00 -31.61 -12.09
CA LEU A 377 0.46 -31.50 -11.91
C LEU A 377 1.18 -31.53 -13.27
N LEU A 378 2.24 -30.74 -13.39
CA LEU A 378 3.13 -30.71 -14.55
C LEU A 378 4.57 -30.97 -14.06
N ASN A 379 4.96 -32.23 -13.90
CA ASN A 379 6.27 -32.56 -13.31
C ASN A 379 7.46 -32.18 -14.20
N GLY A 380 7.25 -32.07 -15.50
CA GLY A 380 8.21 -31.58 -16.49
C GLY A 380 8.38 -30.06 -16.49
N ALA A 381 7.44 -29.31 -15.89
CA ALA A 381 7.65 -27.91 -15.52
C ALA A 381 8.48 -27.82 -14.22
N ASP A 382 9.75 -28.24 -14.31
CA ASP A 382 10.69 -28.30 -13.19
C ASP A 382 11.01 -26.90 -12.65
N VAL A 383 10.88 -26.70 -11.34
CA VAL A 383 11.15 -25.44 -10.65
C VAL A 383 12.65 -25.09 -10.58
N LYS A 384 13.53 -26.10 -10.62
CA LYS A 384 14.96 -25.92 -10.34
C LYS A 384 15.65 -24.87 -11.22
N PRO A 385 15.38 -24.77 -12.53
CA PRO A 385 16.05 -23.78 -13.39
C PRO A 385 15.73 -22.34 -13.00
N MET A 386 14.56 -22.07 -12.43
CA MET A 386 14.16 -20.71 -12.04
C MET A 386 14.54 -20.32 -10.61
N LEU A 387 15.23 -21.20 -9.86
CA LEU A 387 15.63 -20.89 -8.49
C LEU A 387 16.61 -19.72 -8.48
N THR A 388 16.40 -18.78 -7.56
CA THR A 388 17.46 -17.87 -7.16
C THR A 388 18.50 -18.60 -6.30
N VAL A 389 19.54 -17.88 -5.90
CA VAL A 389 20.45 -18.29 -4.84
C VAL A 389 20.18 -17.30 -3.72
N ASP A 390 19.61 -17.79 -2.62
CA ASP A 390 19.14 -16.97 -1.51
C ASP A 390 19.74 -17.45 -0.19
N HIS A 391 20.21 -16.54 0.66
CA HIS A 391 20.80 -16.93 1.95
C HIS A 391 19.83 -17.63 2.92
N GLU A 392 18.51 -17.47 2.73
CA GLU A 392 17.48 -18.19 3.50
C GLU A 392 17.08 -19.54 2.84
N GLY A 393 17.74 -19.89 1.74
CA GLY A 393 17.60 -21.13 0.97
C GLY A 393 16.24 -21.28 0.30
N ILE A 394 15.86 -22.52 0.01
CA ILE A 394 14.68 -22.88 -0.81
C ILE A 394 13.36 -22.23 -0.39
N TRP A 395 13.23 -21.78 0.86
CA TRP A 395 12.08 -21.01 1.33
C TRP A 395 11.81 -19.74 0.51
N ARG A 396 12.87 -19.19 -0.09
CA ARG A 396 12.85 -17.96 -0.87
C ARG A 396 13.14 -18.19 -2.34
N GLU A 397 13.93 -19.21 -2.67
CA GLU A 397 14.51 -19.36 -4.00
C GLU A 397 13.49 -19.56 -5.12
N ASP A 398 12.29 -20.09 -4.83
CA ASP A 398 11.23 -20.31 -5.81
C ASP A 398 10.05 -19.33 -5.70
N ASN A 399 10.19 -18.23 -4.95
CA ASN A 399 9.12 -17.26 -4.75
C ASN A 399 9.04 -16.22 -5.88
N HIS A 400 7.84 -15.66 -6.07
CA HIS A 400 7.57 -14.45 -6.87
C HIS A 400 8.16 -14.49 -8.28
N ALA A 401 8.05 -15.62 -8.97
CA ALA A 401 8.48 -15.76 -10.36
C ALA A 401 7.78 -14.73 -11.27
N TRP A 402 8.51 -14.17 -12.23
CA TRP A 402 8.01 -13.14 -13.15
C TRP A 402 7.34 -13.80 -14.35
N LEU A 403 6.09 -14.22 -14.18
CA LEU A 403 5.39 -15.07 -15.13
C LEU A 403 4.52 -14.28 -16.10
N PHE A 404 4.60 -14.62 -17.38
CA PHE A 404 3.71 -14.11 -18.43
C PHE A 404 3.14 -15.28 -19.24
N GLY A 405 1.82 -15.46 -19.21
CA GLY A 405 1.14 -16.29 -20.21
C GLY A 405 1.35 -15.72 -21.61
N TRP A 406 1.75 -16.58 -22.55
CA TRP A 406 2.14 -16.21 -23.90
C TRP A 406 1.52 -17.16 -24.94
N LYS A 407 1.98 -17.08 -26.19
CA LYS A 407 1.47 -17.83 -27.33
C LYS A 407 1.40 -19.33 -27.06
N ASN A 408 0.42 -20.01 -27.66
CA ASN A 408 0.28 -21.47 -27.63
C ASN A 408 0.31 -22.10 -26.23
N GLY A 409 -0.27 -21.44 -25.22
CA GLY A 409 -0.30 -21.93 -23.85
C GLY A 409 1.05 -21.93 -23.12
N SER A 410 2.08 -21.32 -23.70
CA SER A 410 3.39 -21.20 -23.08
C SER A 410 3.41 -20.15 -21.96
N VAL A 411 4.40 -20.26 -21.08
CA VAL A 411 4.67 -19.29 -20.02
C VAL A 411 6.11 -18.82 -20.11
N TYR A 412 6.29 -17.51 -20.13
CA TYR A 412 7.61 -16.89 -20.01
C TYR A 412 7.91 -16.55 -18.56
N GLN A 413 9.02 -17.04 -18.03
CA GLN A 413 9.56 -16.66 -16.72
C GLN A 413 10.75 -15.71 -16.93
N ALA A 414 10.56 -14.43 -16.60
CA ALA A 414 11.55 -13.37 -16.84
C ALA A 414 12.54 -13.15 -15.67
N GLY A 415 12.31 -13.80 -14.53
CA GLY A 415 13.01 -13.61 -13.26
C GLY A 415 12.22 -14.17 -12.06
N PRO A 416 12.67 -13.94 -10.82
CA PRO A 416 13.78 -13.07 -10.41
C PRO A 416 15.17 -13.69 -10.57
N SER A 417 15.27 -15.00 -10.85
CA SER A 417 16.54 -15.67 -11.18
C SER A 417 17.28 -14.94 -12.30
N LYS A 418 18.62 -15.03 -12.29
CA LYS A 418 19.49 -14.49 -13.36
C LYS A 418 19.06 -14.98 -14.75
N ASP A 419 18.74 -16.26 -14.84
CA ASP A 419 18.33 -16.91 -16.07
C ASP A 419 16.81 -16.85 -16.24
N GLN A 420 16.39 -16.65 -17.49
CA GLN A 420 15.00 -16.61 -17.94
C GLN A 420 14.65 -17.92 -18.63
N HIS A 421 13.40 -18.36 -18.51
CA HIS A 421 12.98 -19.68 -19.00
C HIS A 421 11.61 -19.62 -19.70
N TRP A 422 11.45 -20.49 -20.68
CA TRP A 422 10.14 -20.90 -21.18
C TRP A 422 9.65 -22.12 -20.41
N TYR A 423 8.39 -22.09 -20.02
CA TYR A 423 7.66 -23.26 -19.52
C TYR A 423 6.56 -23.65 -20.51
N GLY A 424 6.49 -24.95 -20.83
CA GLY A 424 5.40 -25.55 -21.59
C GLY A 424 4.36 -26.18 -20.67
N THR A 425 3.10 -26.17 -21.10
CA THR A 425 1.95 -26.66 -20.32
C THR A 425 1.27 -27.88 -20.93
N ASP A 426 1.73 -28.34 -22.10
CA ASP A 426 1.28 -29.57 -22.73
C ASP A 426 1.83 -30.81 -22.02
N GLY A 427 1.03 -31.89 -21.99
CA GLY A 427 1.45 -33.16 -21.38
C GLY A 427 1.78 -33.02 -19.90
N ASP A 428 3.00 -33.41 -19.52
CA ASP A 428 3.52 -33.27 -18.15
C ASP A 428 4.28 -31.94 -17.94
N GLY A 429 4.24 -31.03 -18.93
CA GLY A 429 4.97 -29.76 -18.93
C GLY A 429 6.43 -29.86 -19.39
N SER A 430 7.09 -28.72 -19.56
CA SER A 430 8.49 -28.64 -19.96
C SER A 430 9.13 -27.34 -19.46
N VAL A 431 10.47 -27.29 -19.46
CA VAL A 431 11.24 -26.07 -19.18
C VAL A 431 12.43 -25.98 -20.13
N THR A 432 12.69 -24.78 -20.66
CA THR A 432 13.85 -24.51 -21.54
C THR A 432 14.40 -23.12 -21.23
N LYS A 433 15.72 -22.99 -21.06
CA LYS A 433 16.36 -21.68 -20.87
C LYS A 433 16.14 -20.78 -22.09
N ALA A 434 15.73 -19.54 -21.86
CA ALA A 434 15.46 -18.54 -22.88
C ALA A 434 16.60 -17.52 -23.02
N ALA A 435 17.09 -16.99 -21.89
CA ALA A 435 18.16 -15.99 -21.86
C ALA A 435 18.80 -15.90 -20.47
N THR A 436 19.85 -15.09 -20.34
CA THR A 436 20.36 -14.60 -19.05
C THR A 436 20.04 -13.11 -18.98
N ARG A 437 19.27 -12.69 -17.97
CA ARG A 437 18.84 -11.30 -17.80
C ARG A 437 19.97 -10.43 -17.26
N ASP A 438 20.62 -10.89 -16.20
CA ASP A 438 21.58 -10.12 -15.42
C ASP A 438 22.60 -11.06 -14.75
N ASP A 439 23.65 -10.51 -14.14
CA ASP A 439 24.65 -11.27 -13.39
C ASP A 439 24.24 -11.59 -11.94
N GLN A 440 23.10 -11.05 -11.50
CA GLN A 440 22.53 -11.19 -10.16
C GLN A 440 21.03 -11.52 -10.16
N ASN A 441 20.57 -12.15 -9.08
CA ASN A 441 19.14 -12.34 -8.84
C ASN A 441 18.50 -11.00 -8.45
N ALA A 442 17.19 -10.87 -8.70
CA ALA A 442 16.44 -9.65 -8.47
C ALA A 442 15.12 -9.96 -7.74
N MET A 443 15.19 -10.67 -6.61
CA MET A 443 14.01 -11.01 -5.81
C MET A 443 13.22 -9.74 -5.46
N CYS A 444 11.90 -9.81 -5.63
CA CYS A 444 10.98 -8.68 -5.48
C CYS A 444 11.39 -7.41 -6.26
N GLY A 445 12.07 -7.57 -7.41
CA GLY A 445 12.13 -6.54 -8.44
C GLY A 445 10.80 -6.38 -9.16
N VAL A 446 10.62 -5.26 -9.86
CA VAL A 446 9.39 -4.97 -10.61
C VAL A 446 9.51 -5.42 -12.05
N TRP A 447 8.38 -5.77 -12.67
CA TRP A 447 8.32 -6.31 -14.02
C TRP A 447 6.94 -6.08 -14.64
N VAL A 448 6.88 -5.75 -15.92
CA VAL A 448 5.62 -5.46 -16.63
C VAL A 448 5.76 -5.67 -18.14
N MET A 449 4.72 -6.22 -18.77
CA MET A 449 4.60 -6.29 -20.23
C MET A 449 3.95 -5.00 -20.75
N TYR A 450 4.77 -4.05 -21.17
CA TYR A 450 4.32 -2.71 -21.55
C TYR A 450 3.89 -2.59 -23.03
N ASP A 451 4.26 -3.58 -23.84
CA ASP A 451 3.78 -3.75 -25.21
C ASP A 451 3.75 -5.25 -25.55
N ALA A 452 2.58 -5.87 -25.38
CA ALA A 452 2.43 -7.28 -25.68
C ALA A 452 2.41 -7.57 -27.19
N VAL A 453 2.09 -6.59 -28.05
CA VAL A 453 2.10 -6.82 -29.51
C VAL A 453 3.52 -7.04 -29.99
N ALA A 454 4.47 -6.28 -29.44
CA ALA A 454 5.90 -6.39 -29.71
C ALA A 454 6.66 -7.33 -28.75
N GLY A 455 5.96 -7.99 -27.81
CA GLY A 455 6.56 -8.88 -26.83
C GLY A 455 7.59 -8.20 -25.91
N LYS A 456 7.35 -6.94 -25.52
CA LYS A 456 8.28 -6.14 -24.71
C LYS A 456 7.93 -6.16 -23.23
N ILE A 457 8.92 -6.49 -22.41
CA ILE A 457 8.84 -6.58 -20.96
C ILE A 457 9.91 -5.66 -20.36
N LEU A 458 9.51 -4.74 -19.49
CA LEU A 458 10.43 -4.00 -18.62
C LEU A 458 10.60 -4.77 -17.32
N SER A 459 11.81 -4.81 -16.79
CA SER A 459 12.08 -5.19 -15.40
C SER A 459 13.08 -4.24 -14.75
N ALA A 460 12.95 -3.97 -13.46
CA ALA A 460 13.87 -3.09 -12.75
C ALA A 460 13.99 -3.42 -11.25
N GLY A 461 15.16 -3.14 -10.67
CA GLY A 461 15.42 -3.25 -9.24
C GLY A 461 15.42 -4.69 -8.72
N GLY A 462 14.94 -4.86 -7.49
CA GLY A 462 15.02 -6.10 -6.73
C GLY A 462 16.36 -6.26 -6.02
N SER A 463 16.51 -7.38 -5.31
CA SER A 463 17.72 -7.70 -4.54
C SER A 463 18.18 -9.15 -4.75
N PRO A 464 19.48 -9.44 -4.61
CA PRO A 464 20.00 -10.80 -4.71
C PRO A 464 19.30 -11.82 -3.79
N ASP A 465 19.09 -11.46 -2.52
CA ASP A 465 18.29 -12.23 -1.57
C ASP A 465 16.95 -11.53 -1.28
N TYR A 466 16.00 -12.27 -0.70
CA TYR A 466 14.67 -11.79 -0.34
C TYR A 466 14.69 -10.64 0.67
N THR A 467 15.52 -10.76 1.71
CA THR A 467 15.69 -9.74 2.73
C THR A 467 17.16 -9.59 3.10
N ASP A 468 17.48 -8.69 4.02
CA ASP A 468 18.84 -8.31 4.41
C ASP A 468 19.83 -8.05 3.27
N SER A 469 19.30 -7.69 2.10
CA SER A 469 20.06 -7.57 0.86
C SER A 469 19.97 -6.16 0.29
N VAL A 470 21.10 -5.62 -0.15
CA VAL A 470 21.14 -4.34 -0.85
C VAL A 470 20.38 -4.51 -2.17
N ALA A 471 19.41 -3.63 -2.43
CA ALA A 471 18.71 -3.63 -3.70
C ALA A 471 19.62 -3.05 -4.79
N ASN A 472 19.42 -3.50 -6.03
CA ASN A 472 20.05 -2.89 -7.19
C ASN A 472 19.10 -1.84 -7.81
N ASN A 473 19.62 -1.10 -8.78
CA ASN A 473 18.89 -0.15 -9.61
C ASN A 473 18.93 -0.52 -11.10
N HIS A 474 19.33 -1.74 -11.43
CA HIS A 474 19.43 -2.20 -12.81
C HIS A 474 18.05 -2.24 -13.45
N ALA A 475 17.98 -1.98 -14.75
CA ALA A 475 16.77 -2.10 -15.53
C ALA A 475 17.04 -2.77 -16.89
N HIS A 476 16.09 -3.58 -17.35
CA HIS A 476 16.22 -4.35 -18.58
C HIS A 476 14.92 -4.34 -19.39
N ILE A 477 15.04 -4.20 -20.70
CA ILE A 477 13.99 -4.55 -21.66
C ILE A 477 14.26 -5.96 -22.16
N THR A 478 13.34 -6.88 -21.92
CA THR A 478 13.34 -8.21 -22.54
C THR A 478 12.36 -8.22 -23.72
N THR A 479 12.77 -8.81 -24.84
CA THR A 479 11.93 -9.00 -26.03
C THR A 479 11.71 -10.49 -26.27
N ILE A 480 10.45 -10.90 -26.31
CA ILE A 480 10.04 -12.29 -26.57
C ILE A 480 9.29 -12.41 -27.89
N GLY A 481 9.57 -13.50 -28.62
CA GLY A 481 8.96 -13.81 -29.91
C GLY A 481 8.17 -15.12 -29.86
N GLU A 482 8.64 -16.11 -30.59
CA GLU A 482 8.05 -17.46 -30.54
C GLU A 482 8.46 -18.19 -29.26
N PRO A 483 7.54 -18.96 -28.63
CA PRO A 483 7.85 -19.75 -27.45
C PRO A 483 9.00 -20.73 -27.68
N ASN A 484 9.74 -21.04 -26.62
CA ASN A 484 10.88 -21.98 -26.63
C ASN A 484 12.06 -21.55 -27.53
N THR A 485 12.08 -20.30 -27.98
CA THR A 485 13.24 -19.69 -28.65
C THR A 485 13.97 -18.71 -27.72
N PRO A 486 15.26 -18.40 -27.97
CA PRO A 486 15.98 -17.44 -27.16
C PRO A 486 15.29 -16.06 -27.12
N ALA A 487 15.26 -15.45 -25.94
CA ALA A 487 14.80 -14.07 -25.77
C ALA A 487 15.97 -13.09 -25.94
N GLU A 488 15.67 -11.85 -26.31
CA GLU A 488 16.64 -10.76 -26.35
C GLU A 488 16.53 -9.93 -25.06
N VAL A 489 17.66 -9.67 -24.40
CA VAL A 489 17.70 -8.82 -23.20
C VAL A 489 18.63 -7.64 -23.45
N GLU A 490 18.10 -6.44 -23.24
CA GLU A 490 18.83 -5.18 -23.31
C GLU A 490 18.86 -4.53 -21.91
N ARG A 491 20.05 -4.28 -21.35
CA ARG A 491 20.18 -3.40 -20.18
C ARG A 491 20.00 -1.95 -20.62
N VAL A 492 19.09 -1.25 -19.96
CA VAL A 492 18.79 0.17 -20.22
C VAL A 492 19.37 1.05 -19.11
N ALA A 493 19.07 2.35 -19.12
CA ALA A 493 19.49 3.25 -18.05
C ALA A 493 19.05 2.71 -16.68
N ASP A 494 19.93 2.77 -15.69
CA ASP A 494 19.61 2.38 -14.33
C ASP A 494 18.60 3.37 -13.73
N MET A 495 17.77 2.89 -12.80
CA MET A 495 16.96 3.78 -11.95
C MET A 495 17.88 4.69 -11.12
N ALA A 496 17.39 5.88 -10.78
CA ALA A 496 18.10 6.80 -9.90
C ALA A 496 18.21 6.25 -8.47
N PHE A 497 17.29 5.36 -8.07
CA PHE A 497 17.27 4.76 -6.75
C PHE A 497 17.27 3.22 -6.81
N PRO A 498 18.07 2.53 -5.99
CA PRO A 498 17.92 1.10 -5.80
C PRO A 498 16.62 0.80 -5.04
N ARG A 499 15.87 -0.20 -5.49
CA ARG A 499 14.53 -0.50 -4.98
C ARG A 499 14.30 -2.00 -4.83
N GLY A 500 14.20 -2.47 -3.59
CA GLY A 500 13.59 -3.75 -3.25
C GLY A 500 12.15 -3.54 -2.77
N PHE A 501 11.24 -4.47 -3.11
CA PHE A 501 9.81 -4.39 -2.75
C PHE A 501 9.03 -3.21 -3.37
N ALA A 502 9.54 -2.62 -4.46
CA ALA A 502 8.75 -1.65 -5.23
C ALA A 502 7.57 -2.34 -5.94
N ASN A 503 6.67 -1.52 -6.48
CA ASN A 503 5.63 -1.96 -7.40
C ASN A 503 5.70 -1.17 -8.71
N ALA A 504 5.18 -1.73 -9.80
CA ALA A 504 5.15 -1.05 -11.09
C ALA A 504 3.84 -1.28 -11.85
N VAL A 505 3.44 -0.25 -12.61
CA VAL A 505 2.26 -0.29 -13.48
C VAL A 505 2.57 0.27 -14.86
N VAL A 506 2.02 -0.34 -15.90
CA VAL A 506 2.05 0.23 -17.26
C VAL A 506 0.91 1.24 -17.43
N LEU A 507 1.20 2.38 -18.03
CA LEU A 507 0.25 3.46 -18.31
C LEU A 507 -0.28 3.41 -19.76
N PRO A 508 -1.40 4.09 -20.09
CA PRO A 508 -1.99 4.11 -21.44
C PRO A 508 -1.03 4.44 -22.58
N ASP A 509 -0.06 5.32 -22.33
CA ASP A 509 0.95 5.75 -23.30
C ASP A 509 2.10 4.76 -23.49
N GLY A 510 2.18 3.71 -22.65
CA GLY A 510 3.24 2.70 -22.68
C GLY A 510 4.39 2.98 -21.70
N GLN A 511 4.38 4.12 -21.02
CA GLN A 511 5.34 4.39 -19.95
C GLN A 511 5.06 3.49 -18.74
N VAL A 512 6.08 3.26 -17.92
CA VAL A 512 5.99 2.43 -16.71
C VAL A 512 6.31 3.26 -15.48
N LEU A 513 5.36 3.36 -14.56
CA LEU A 513 5.55 4.02 -13.28
C LEU A 513 6.03 3.01 -12.24
N VAL A 514 7.15 3.31 -11.58
CA VAL A 514 7.69 2.55 -10.44
C VAL A 514 7.48 3.36 -9.16
N THR A 515 6.85 2.74 -8.16
CA THR A 515 6.47 3.37 -6.88
C THR A 515 7.08 2.61 -5.70
N GLY A 516 7.57 3.35 -4.72
CA GLY A 516 8.04 2.79 -3.45
C GLY A 516 9.28 1.90 -3.57
N GLY A 517 9.34 0.91 -2.69
CA GLY A 517 10.52 0.11 -2.42
C GLY A 517 11.56 0.86 -1.60
N GLN A 518 12.59 0.13 -1.18
CA GLN A 518 13.64 0.63 -0.29
C GLN A 518 15.03 0.26 -0.78
N ARG A 519 16.05 1.01 -0.33
CA ARG A 519 17.45 0.85 -0.74
C ARG A 519 18.05 -0.51 -0.37
N LYS A 520 17.66 -1.05 0.78
CA LYS A 520 18.01 -2.39 1.26
C LYS A 520 16.72 -3.11 1.59
N SER A 521 16.49 -4.28 0.98
CA SER A 521 15.31 -5.11 1.22
C SER A 521 15.30 -5.60 2.66
N LEU A 522 14.45 -4.99 3.50
CA LEU A 522 14.26 -5.31 4.90
C LEU A 522 12.76 -5.49 5.16
N VAL A 523 12.31 -6.74 5.24
CA VAL A 523 10.90 -7.06 5.47
C VAL A 523 10.39 -6.36 6.73
N PHE A 524 9.15 -5.86 6.69
CA PHE A 524 8.48 -5.20 7.82
C PHE A 524 9.20 -3.94 8.34
N THR A 525 9.78 -3.11 7.45
CA THR A 525 10.42 -1.85 7.81
C THR A 525 10.07 -0.69 6.88
N ASN A 526 10.15 0.53 7.40
CA ASN A 526 10.12 1.77 6.62
C ASN A 526 11.51 2.25 6.18
N THR A 527 12.57 1.58 6.64
CA THR A 527 13.96 2.01 6.50
C THR A 527 14.32 2.32 5.05
N ASP A 528 14.82 3.53 4.82
CA ASP A 528 15.25 4.03 3.51
C ASP A 528 14.23 3.79 2.37
N GLY A 529 12.93 3.87 2.69
CA GLY A 529 11.85 3.82 1.72
C GLY A 529 11.92 4.98 0.74
N ILE A 530 11.89 4.71 -0.56
CA ILE A 530 12.01 5.72 -1.61
C ILE A 530 10.64 6.31 -1.90
N LEU A 531 10.45 7.58 -1.55
CA LEU A 531 9.18 8.31 -1.74
C LEU A 531 8.99 8.80 -3.17
N ILE A 532 10.07 9.22 -3.83
CA ILE A 532 10.06 9.66 -5.23
C ILE A 532 9.68 8.49 -6.12
N ALA A 533 8.62 8.61 -6.91
CA ALA A 533 8.33 7.65 -7.97
C ALA A 533 9.20 7.92 -9.21
N GLU A 534 9.38 6.91 -10.06
CA GLU A 534 10.13 7.04 -11.31
C GLU A 534 9.31 6.56 -12.50
N LEU A 535 9.28 7.35 -13.56
CA LEU A 535 8.56 7.05 -14.80
C LEU A 535 9.58 6.68 -15.88
N PHE A 536 9.54 5.42 -16.33
CA PHE A 536 10.34 4.96 -17.46
C PHE A 536 9.60 5.18 -18.76
N ASN A 537 10.27 5.78 -19.74
CA ASN A 537 9.77 5.88 -21.09
C ASN A 537 10.50 4.87 -22.00
N PRO A 538 9.83 3.80 -22.47
CA PRO A 538 10.47 2.81 -23.34
C PRO A 538 10.88 3.32 -24.73
N GLU A 539 10.29 4.41 -25.22
CA GLU A 539 10.65 5.01 -26.51
C GLU A 539 12.04 5.68 -26.42
N THR A 540 12.31 6.38 -25.31
CA THR A 540 13.60 7.06 -25.07
C THR A 540 14.60 6.22 -24.28
N LYS A 541 14.12 5.18 -23.58
CA LYS A 541 14.87 4.35 -22.62
C LYS A 541 15.44 5.15 -21.43
N GLU A 542 14.76 6.23 -21.06
CA GLU A 542 15.15 7.13 -19.98
C GLU A 542 14.15 7.09 -18.81
N TRP A 543 14.66 7.40 -17.62
CA TRP A 543 13.89 7.56 -16.39
C TRP A 543 13.68 9.04 -16.07
N LYS A 544 12.50 9.35 -15.52
CA LYS A 544 12.19 10.67 -14.96
C LYS A 544 11.69 10.53 -13.54
N GLN A 545 12.23 11.33 -12.62
CA GLN A 545 11.75 11.40 -11.25
C GLN A 545 10.42 12.16 -11.20
N MET A 546 9.46 11.61 -10.48
CA MET A 546 8.12 12.15 -10.25
C MET A 546 8.02 12.76 -8.85
N ALA A 547 6.88 13.38 -8.55
CA ALA A 547 6.59 13.88 -7.20
C ALA A 547 6.69 12.73 -6.17
N PRO A 548 7.16 13.02 -4.94
CA PRO A 548 7.20 12.02 -3.87
C PRO A 548 5.82 11.73 -3.30
N MET A 549 5.52 10.46 -3.02
CA MET A 549 4.39 10.06 -2.17
C MET A 549 4.70 10.33 -0.69
N ALA A 550 3.71 10.36 0.19
CA ALA A 550 3.95 10.69 1.60
C ALA A 550 4.42 9.51 2.45
N VAL A 551 3.99 8.29 2.11
CA VAL A 551 4.20 7.09 2.94
C VAL A 551 5.16 6.11 2.25
N PRO A 552 6.15 5.53 2.95
CA PRO A 552 7.01 4.51 2.38
C PRO A 552 6.23 3.23 2.05
N ARG A 553 6.20 2.86 0.76
CA ARG A 553 5.53 1.65 0.25
C ARG A 553 6.55 0.57 -0.02
N ASN A 554 6.92 -0.18 1.01
CA ASN A 554 7.95 -1.23 0.96
C ASN A 554 7.31 -2.63 0.91
N TYR A 555 7.79 -3.55 1.74
CA TYR A 555 7.23 -4.89 1.88
C TYR A 555 5.74 -4.85 2.22
N HIS A 556 4.94 -5.70 1.55
CA HIS A 556 3.46 -5.75 1.64
C HIS A 556 2.73 -4.51 1.11
N SER A 557 3.40 -3.68 0.31
CA SER A 557 2.71 -2.62 -0.44
C SER A 557 2.27 -3.09 -1.83
N VAL A 558 1.36 -2.33 -2.44
CA VAL A 558 0.81 -2.57 -3.78
C VAL A 558 0.75 -1.28 -4.58
N SER A 559 0.86 -1.40 -5.92
CA SER A 559 0.36 -0.36 -6.82
C SER A 559 -0.45 -0.93 -7.98
N ILE A 560 -1.48 -0.20 -8.41
CA ILE A 560 -2.44 -0.67 -9.42
C ILE A 560 -3.01 0.49 -10.25
N LEU A 561 -3.15 0.27 -11.56
CA LEU A 561 -3.72 1.25 -12.49
C LEU A 561 -5.24 1.36 -12.28
N MET A 562 -5.72 2.60 -12.21
CA MET A 562 -7.13 2.94 -12.06
C MET A 562 -7.76 3.23 -13.44
N PRO A 563 -9.09 3.07 -13.61
CA PRO A 563 -9.76 3.30 -14.89
C PRO A 563 -9.72 4.77 -15.33
N ASP A 564 -9.44 5.72 -14.44
CA ASP A 564 -9.23 7.12 -14.80
C ASP A 564 -7.77 7.43 -15.16
N ALA A 565 -6.94 6.40 -15.40
CA ALA A 565 -5.51 6.50 -15.69
C ALA A 565 -4.67 7.11 -14.56
N THR A 566 -5.17 7.12 -13.34
CA THR A 566 -4.34 7.36 -12.15
C THR A 566 -3.77 6.05 -11.62
N VAL A 567 -2.87 6.13 -10.64
CA VAL A 567 -2.26 4.95 -10.01
C VAL A 567 -2.51 4.99 -8.51
N PHE A 568 -3.19 3.97 -7.98
CA PHE A 568 -3.27 3.77 -6.54
C PHE A 568 -1.98 3.13 -6.05
N SER A 569 -1.42 3.63 -4.95
CA SER A 569 -0.25 3.09 -4.24
C SER A 569 -0.58 3.00 -2.75
N GLY A 570 -0.48 1.83 -2.13
CA GLY A 570 -0.95 1.65 -0.75
C GLY A 570 -0.34 0.46 -0.04
N GLY A 571 -0.66 0.32 1.24
CA GLY A 571 -0.20 -0.80 2.06
C GLY A 571 1.24 -0.66 2.52
N GLY A 572 1.74 -1.75 3.10
CA GLY A 572 3.01 -1.83 3.81
C GLY A 572 2.81 -2.27 5.28
N GLY A 573 3.72 -3.09 5.79
CA GLY A 573 3.68 -3.55 7.19
C GLY A 573 3.14 -4.96 7.35
N LEU A 574 2.11 -5.11 8.19
CA LEU A 574 1.56 -6.37 8.71
C LEU A 574 2.45 -7.03 9.76
N CYS A 575 1.84 -7.58 10.81
CA CYS A 575 2.58 -8.17 11.93
C CYS A 575 2.40 -9.68 12.02
N TYR A 576 3.50 -10.42 12.14
CA TYR A 576 3.42 -11.84 12.47
C TYR A 576 3.00 -12.05 13.93
N VAL A 577 1.94 -12.82 14.15
CA VAL A 577 1.51 -13.28 15.47
C VAL A 577 1.28 -14.78 15.43
N GLN A 578 1.95 -15.51 16.33
CA GLN A 578 1.93 -16.98 16.35
C GLN A 578 0.53 -17.57 16.60
N THR A 579 -0.28 -16.91 17.44
CA THR A 579 -1.65 -17.35 17.74
C THR A 579 -2.63 -16.57 16.88
N ILE A 580 -3.43 -17.27 16.08
CA ILE A 580 -4.53 -16.69 15.29
C ILE A 580 -5.50 -15.97 16.24
N LEU A 581 -5.91 -14.74 15.89
CA LEU A 581 -6.67 -13.84 16.76
C LEU A 581 -5.95 -13.41 18.06
N GLY A 582 -4.63 -13.61 18.11
CA GLY A 582 -3.78 -13.15 19.19
C GLY A 582 -3.61 -11.63 19.21
N SER A 583 -3.11 -11.10 20.34
CA SER A 583 -2.91 -9.66 20.51
C SER A 583 -1.79 -9.12 19.62
N THR A 584 -2.07 -8.00 18.93
CA THR A 584 -1.11 -7.24 18.13
C THR A 584 -0.50 -6.06 18.88
N ALA A 585 -0.73 -5.93 20.19
CA ALA A 585 -0.29 -4.79 21.00
C ALA A 585 1.23 -4.64 21.11
N LYS A 586 2.00 -5.70 20.80
CA LYS A 586 3.48 -5.67 20.78
C LYS A 586 4.06 -5.48 19.38
N CYS A 587 3.22 -5.41 18.36
CA CYS A 587 3.66 -5.14 17.01
C CYS A 587 4.12 -3.68 16.90
N ASP A 588 5.16 -3.45 16.12
CA ASP A 588 5.52 -2.08 15.73
C ASP A 588 4.47 -1.56 14.76
N LYS A 589 3.67 -0.58 15.19
CA LYS A 589 2.61 0.02 14.38
C LYS A 589 3.12 1.11 13.45
N THR A 590 4.36 1.54 13.58
CA THR A 590 4.93 2.57 12.71
C THR A 590 5.14 2.07 11.28
N VAL A 591 5.23 0.76 11.09
CA VAL A 591 5.40 0.14 9.76
C VAL A 591 4.08 -0.32 9.14
N ASP A 592 2.98 -0.30 9.89
CA ASP A 592 1.65 -0.71 9.43
C ASP A 592 0.95 0.47 8.71
N HIS A 593 0.80 0.37 7.39
CA HIS A 593 0.20 1.42 6.56
C HIS A 593 -1.16 0.96 6.03
N ALA A 594 -2.20 1.11 6.85
CA ALA A 594 -3.59 0.84 6.47
C ALA A 594 -4.19 2.02 5.68
N ASP A 595 -3.53 2.38 4.58
CA ASP A 595 -3.91 3.49 3.72
C ASP A 595 -3.34 3.34 2.30
N GLY A 596 -3.74 4.25 1.42
CA GLY A 596 -3.13 4.44 0.11
C GLY A 596 -3.27 5.87 -0.39
N GLU A 597 -2.60 6.16 -1.50
CA GLU A 597 -2.56 7.47 -2.16
C GLU A 597 -2.75 7.26 -3.65
N ILE A 598 -3.31 8.27 -4.33
CA ILE A 598 -3.53 8.21 -5.78
C ILE A 598 -2.58 9.19 -6.46
N PHE A 599 -1.74 8.67 -7.35
CA PHE A 599 -0.88 9.46 -8.22
C PHE A 599 -1.60 9.80 -9.52
N GLN A 600 -1.55 11.07 -9.89
CA GLN A 600 -1.98 11.62 -11.17
C GLN A 600 -0.72 11.87 -12.02
N PRO A 601 -0.43 11.04 -13.04
CA PRO A 601 0.78 11.23 -13.83
C PRO A 601 0.75 12.51 -14.71
N PRO A 602 1.92 12.94 -15.25
CA PRO A 602 2.05 14.22 -15.95
C PRO A 602 1.09 14.46 -17.12
N TYR A 603 0.77 13.41 -17.88
CA TYR A 603 -0.18 13.45 -19.00
C TYR A 603 -1.61 13.91 -18.67
N LEU A 604 -1.97 14.04 -17.38
CA LEU A 604 -3.27 14.56 -16.94
C LEU A 604 -3.27 16.10 -16.77
N PHE A 605 -2.14 16.77 -16.99
CA PHE A 605 -1.99 18.19 -16.74
C PHE A 605 -1.56 18.97 -17.99
N ASN A 606 -2.10 20.17 -18.14
CA ASN A 606 -1.60 21.19 -19.06
C ASN A 606 -0.28 21.78 -18.52
N ALA A 607 0.47 22.47 -19.38
CA ALA A 607 1.75 23.10 -19.00
C ALA A 607 1.65 24.10 -17.83
N ASP A 608 0.48 24.71 -17.60
CA ASP A 608 0.21 25.63 -16.48
C ASP A 608 -0.16 24.92 -15.16
N GLY A 609 -0.22 23.59 -15.17
CA GLY A 609 -0.55 22.75 -14.02
C GLY A 609 -2.05 22.53 -13.80
N THR A 610 -2.93 23.08 -14.64
CA THR A 610 -4.36 22.75 -14.63
C THR A 610 -4.61 21.36 -15.24
N LEU A 611 -5.74 20.73 -14.93
CA LEU A 611 -6.09 19.44 -15.54
C LEU A 611 -6.33 19.59 -17.04
N ALA A 612 -5.74 18.70 -17.83
CA ALA A 612 -5.92 18.64 -19.28
C ALA A 612 -7.31 18.11 -19.66
N ALA A 613 -7.85 18.63 -20.76
CA ALA A 613 -9.10 18.11 -21.31
C ALA A 613 -8.88 16.67 -21.82
N ARG A 614 -9.73 15.74 -21.37
CA ARG A 614 -9.63 14.32 -21.70
C ARG A 614 -10.56 13.96 -22.86
N PRO A 615 -10.13 13.08 -23.78
CA PRO A 615 -11.05 12.42 -24.71
C PRO A 615 -12.16 11.69 -23.96
N ASN A 616 -13.35 11.63 -24.56
CA ASN A 616 -14.50 10.91 -24.01
C ASN A 616 -14.91 9.78 -24.94
N ILE A 617 -14.84 8.52 -24.48
CA ILE A 617 -15.40 7.39 -25.21
C ILE A 617 -16.91 7.37 -24.93
N ALA A 618 -17.69 7.98 -25.82
CA ALA A 618 -19.10 8.25 -25.62
C ALA A 618 -19.96 6.98 -25.75
N THR A 619 -19.65 6.12 -26.72
CA THR A 619 -20.32 4.82 -26.90
C THR A 619 -19.31 3.73 -27.21
N ILE A 620 -19.56 2.54 -26.67
CA ILE A 620 -18.90 1.28 -27.02
C ILE A 620 -19.87 0.13 -26.72
N GLY A 621 -19.80 -0.94 -27.51
CA GLY A 621 -20.55 -2.17 -27.23
C GLY A 621 -20.14 -2.80 -25.90
N THR A 622 -21.08 -3.44 -25.22
CA THR A 622 -20.82 -4.20 -23.97
C THR A 622 -20.72 -5.70 -24.20
N ASP A 623 -21.04 -6.16 -25.41
CA ASP A 623 -20.92 -7.56 -25.78
C ASP A 623 -19.44 -8.01 -25.72
N PRO A 624 -19.17 -9.23 -25.23
CA PRO A 624 -17.82 -9.76 -25.20
C PRO A 624 -17.31 -10.00 -26.64
N VAL A 625 -16.00 -9.86 -26.82
CA VAL A 625 -15.34 -9.92 -28.12
C VAL A 625 -14.25 -10.98 -28.16
N LYS A 626 -14.01 -11.54 -29.34
CA LYS A 626 -12.94 -12.53 -29.56
C LYS A 626 -11.68 -11.87 -30.11
N ALA A 627 -10.55 -12.57 -30.00
CA ALA A 627 -9.34 -12.20 -30.73
C ALA A 627 -9.62 -12.07 -32.24
N GLY A 628 -8.98 -11.11 -32.90
CA GLY A 628 -9.17 -10.81 -34.32
C GLY A 628 -10.46 -10.05 -34.68
N ALA A 629 -11.40 -9.87 -33.75
CA ALA A 629 -12.59 -9.07 -33.97
C ALA A 629 -12.25 -7.58 -34.11
N THR A 630 -13.14 -6.83 -34.76
CA THR A 630 -13.06 -5.35 -34.80
C THR A 630 -14.03 -4.80 -33.76
N ILE A 631 -13.50 -3.97 -32.84
CA ILE A 631 -14.33 -3.18 -31.93
C ILE A 631 -14.59 -1.80 -32.54
N THR A 632 -15.82 -1.30 -32.36
CA THR A 632 -16.21 0.04 -32.80
C THR A 632 -16.71 0.85 -31.61
N PHE A 633 -16.27 2.10 -31.52
CA PHE A 633 -16.63 3.02 -30.46
C PHE A 633 -16.60 4.46 -30.96
N THR A 634 -17.34 5.35 -30.31
CA THR A 634 -17.34 6.77 -30.65
C THR A 634 -16.52 7.57 -29.65
N VAL A 635 -15.74 8.52 -30.14
CA VAL A 635 -14.91 9.39 -29.32
C VAL A 635 -15.28 10.84 -29.56
N GLU A 636 -15.52 11.55 -28.46
CA GLU A 636 -15.73 12.99 -28.42
C GLU A 636 -14.54 13.69 -27.76
N ASN A 637 -14.39 15.00 -27.99
CA ASN A 637 -13.38 15.85 -27.35
C ASN A 637 -11.93 15.34 -27.51
N CYS A 638 -11.61 14.72 -28.64
CA CYS A 638 -10.27 14.25 -28.96
C CYS A 638 -9.62 15.14 -30.01
N GLU A 639 -8.65 15.94 -29.61
CA GLU A 639 -7.89 16.80 -30.51
C GLU A 639 -6.66 16.08 -31.08
N GLY A 640 -6.45 16.23 -32.40
CA GLY A 640 -5.29 15.71 -33.11
C GLY A 640 -5.24 14.18 -33.24
N PRO A 641 -4.10 13.61 -33.67
CA PRO A 641 -3.96 12.16 -33.85
C PRO A 641 -4.06 11.43 -32.51
N ALA A 642 -5.06 10.56 -32.38
CA ALA A 642 -5.25 9.76 -31.19
C ALA A 642 -4.27 8.58 -31.10
N LYS A 643 -4.08 8.05 -29.90
CA LYS A 643 -3.54 6.70 -29.65
C LYS A 643 -4.60 5.87 -28.93
N VAL A 644 -4.70 4.58 -29.26
CA VAL A 644 -5.65 3.66 -28.62
C VAL A 644 -4.88 2.50 -28.01
N ALA A 645 -5.21 2.12 -26.78
CA ALA A 645 -4.62 0.97 -26.14
C ALA A 645 -5.62 0.24 -25.24
N LEU A 646 -5.49 -1.08 -25.20
CA LEU A 646 -6.09 -1.89 -24.14
C LEU A 646 -5.06 -2.13 -23.03
N ILE A 647 -5.48 -2.05 -21.77
CA ILE A 647 -4.68 -2.50 -20.62
C ILE A 647 -5.49 -3.48 -19.81
N ARG A 648 -4.97 -4.70 -19.61
CA ARG A 648 -5.67 -5.72 -18.84
C ARG A 648 -5.78 -5.29 -17.38
N THR A 649 -6.96 -5.47 -16.78
CA THR A 649 -7.20 -5.12 -15.37
C THR A 649 -6.26 -5.90 -14.45
N GLY A 650 -5.68 -5.22 -13.46
CA GLY A 650 -4.60 -5.78 -12.63
C GLY A 650 -5.08 -6.52 -11.38
N SER A 651 -4.20 -7.38 -10.88
CA SER A 651 -4.22 -7.91 -9.52
C SER A 651 -2.78 -7.95 -9.00
N VAL A 652 -2.56 -7.57 -7.75
CA VAL A 652 -1.20 -7.31 -7.24
C VAL A 652 -1.04 -7.73 -5.79
N THR A 653 0.10 -8.34 -5.49
CA THR A 653 0.59 -8.54 -4.12
C THR A 653 2.09 -8.83 -4.16
N HIS A 654 2.84 -8.48 -3.13
CA HIS A 654 4.27 -8.83 -3.00
C HIS A 654 5.12 -8.50 -4.26
N SER A 655 4.94 -7.30 -4.83
CA SER A 655 5.62 -6.83 -6.06
C SER A 655 5.27 -7.63 -7.33
N SER A 656 4.27 -8.51 -7.28
CA SER A 656 3.87 -9.39 -8.37
C SER A 656 2.50 -9.01 -8.90
N ASN A 657 2.40 -8.72 -10.20
CA ASN A 657 1.16 -8.46 -10.92
C ASN A 657 1.25 -9.07 -12.32
N THR A 658 0.75 -10.30 -12.46
CA THR A 658 0.77 -11.06 -13.73
C THR A 658 -0.39 -10.75 -14.65
N ASP A 659 -1.47 -10.16 -14.11
CA ASP A 659 -2.68 -9.90 -14.86
C ASP A 659 -2.51 -8.70 -15.79
N GLN A 660 -1.78 -7.66 -15.36
CA GLN A 660 -1.61 -6.45 -16.16
C GLN A 660 -0.75 -6.69 -17.41
N ARG A 661 -1.18 -6.13 -18.54
CA ARG A 661 -0.39 -5.98 -19.76
C ARG A 661 -1.03 -4.93 -20.65
N ARG A 662 -0.22 -4.26 -21.48
CA ARG A 662 -0.71 -3.26 -22.44
C ARG A 662 -0.64 -3.75 -23.88
N ILE A 663 -1.71 -3.48 -24.62
CA ILE A 663 -1.92 -3.82 -26.02
C ILE A 663 -2.15 -2.51 -26.80
N PRO A 664 -1.14 -1.91 -27.42
CA PRO A 664 -1.38 -0.81 -28.35
C PRO A 664 -2.23 -1.31 -29.54
N LEU A 665 -3.17 -0.48 -30.01
CA LEU A 665 -4.07 -0.83 -31.10
C LEU A 665 -3.90 0.13 -32.27
N ASP A 666 -3.80 -0.44 -33.47
CA ASP A 666 -4.07 0.28 -34.71
C ASP A 666 -5.58 0.44 -34.90
N PHE A 667 -5.99 1.57 -35.49
CA PHE A 667 -7.40 1.90 -35.66
C PHE A 667 -7.64 2.74 -36.92
N GLN A 668 -8.90 2.76 -37.36
CA GLN A 668 -9.40 3.62 -38.42
C GLN A 668 -10.45 4.57 -37.84
N VAL A 669 -10.49 5.80 -38.35
CA VAL A 669 -11.42 6.85 -37.90
C VAL A 669 -12.31 7.28 -39.06
N ASN A 670 -13.62 7.31 -38.82
CA ASN A 670 -14.62 7.89 -39.72
C ASN A 670 -15.49 8.90 -38.95
N GLY A 671 -15.17 10.19 -39.09
CA GLY A 671 -15.76 11.22 -38.23
C GLY A 671 -15.33 11.02 -36.78
N ASN A 672 -16.28 10.76 -35.89
CA ASN A 672 -16.02 10.46 -34.48
C ASN A 672 -16.06 8.96 -34.17
N GLU A 673 -16.29 8.11 -35.16
CA GLU A 673 -16.32 6.66 -35.01
C GLU A 673 -14.93 6.07 -35.22
N TYR A 674 -14.47 5.29 -34.24
CA TYR A 674 -13.19 4.60 -34.23
C TYR A 674 -13.46 3.10 -34.38
N SER A 675 -12.65 2.44 -35.20
CA SER A 675 -12.69 0.98 -35.36
C SER A 675 -11.28 0.41 -35.21
N ALA A 676 -11.09 -0.52 -34.28
CA ALA A 676 -9.80 -1.12 -33.98
C ALA A 676 -9.88 -2.64 -34.12
N LYS A 677 -8.99 -3.22 -34.94
CA LYS A 677 -8.89 -4.68 -35.07
C LYS A 677 -8.03 -5.20 -33.92
N LEU A 678 -8.60 -6.10 -33.13
CA LEU A 678 -7.90 -6.74 -32.01
C LEU A 678 -6.86 -7.73 -32.52
N PRO A 679 -5.74 -7.95 -31.78
CA PRO A 679 -4.80 -9.04 -32.10
C PRO A 679 -5.51 -10.38 -32.20
N GLU A 680 -5.06 -11.22 -33.13
CA GLU A 680 -5.63 -12.56 -33.39
C GLU A 680 -5.11 -13.64 -32.43
N ASP A 681 -3.98 -13.37 -31.76
CA ASP A 681 -3.29 -14.32 -30.88
C ASP A 681 -3.64 -14.05 -29.41
N TYR A 682 -4.31 -15.01 -28.75
CA TYR A 682 -4.65 -14.93 -27.34
C TYR A 682 -3.42 -14.95 -26.40
N GLY A 683 -2.23 -15.35 -26.88
CA GLY A 683 -0.98 -15.17 -26.14
C GLY A 683 -0.58 -13.71 -25.96
N ILE A 684 -0.99 -12.86 -26.91
CA ILE A 684 -0.85 -11.40 -26.86
C ILE A 684 -2.05 -10.82 -26.10
N LEU A 685 -3.26 -11.07 -26.64
CA LEU A 685 -4.53 -10.59 -26.09
C LEU A 685 -5.18 -11.67 -25.22
N LEU A 686 -4.65 -11.89 -24.02
CA LEU A 686 -5.22 -12.84 -23.07
C LEU A 686 -6.72 -12.64 -22.88
N PRO A 687 -7.51 -13.71 -22.67
CA PRO A 687 -8.90 -13.54 -22.31
C PRO A 687 -9.06 -12.86 -20.93
N GLY A 688 -10.17 -12.16 -20.71
CA GLY A 688 -10.45 -11.40 -19.50
C GLY A 688 -10.84 -9.94 -19.77
N TYR A 689 -10.75 -9.10 -18.74
CA TYR A 689 -11.26 -7.74 -18.75
C TYR A 689 -10.15 -6.70 -18.90
N TYR A 690 -10.41 -5.75 -19.79
CA TYR A 690 -9.48 -4.69 -20.16
C TYR A 690 -10.09 -3.30 -19.99
N TYR A 691 -9.23 -2.34 -19.68
CA TYR A 691 -9.46 -0.93 -19.90
C TYR A 691 -9.17 -0.59 -21.37
N LEU A 692 -10.13 0.01 -22.06
CA LEU A 692 -9.90 0.73 -23.32
C LEU A 692 -9.65 2.19 -23.03
N PHE A 693 -8.46 2.67 -23.40
CA PHE A 693 -8.08 4.07 -23.33
C PHE A 693 -7.91 4.67 -24.72
N VAL A 694 -8.38 5.90 -24.89
CA VAL A 694 -8.07 6.76 -26.03
C VAL A 694 -7.31 7.97 -25.53
N SER A 695 -6.09 8.18 -26.02
CA SER A 695 -5.28 9.36 -25.72
C SER A 695 -5.31 10.35 -26.88
N ASN A 696 -5.39 11.64 -26.58
CA ASN A 696 -5.25 12.71 -27.58
C ASN A 696 -3.80 12.86 -28.05
N ALA A 697 -3.55 13.80 -28.96
CA ALA A 697 -2.21 14.06 -29.51
C ALA A 697 -1.15 14.45 -28.47
N ASN A 698 -1.57 15.01 -27.34
CA ASN A 698 -0.68 15.38 -26.23
C ASN A 698 -0.45 14.23 -25.24
N GLY A 699 -1.07 13.07 -25.47
CA GLY A 699 -0.96 11.88 -24.63
C GLY A 699 -1.99 11.77 -23.51
N THR A 700 -2.83 12.79 -23.29
CA THR A 700 -3.85 12.78 -22.22
C THR A 700 -4.91 11.71 -22.50
N PRO A 701 -5.06 10.70 -21.63
CA PRO A 701 -5.97 9.57 -21.83
C PRO A 701 -7.41 9.90 -21.43
N SER A 702 -8.38 9.24 -22.07
CA SER A 702 -9.77 9.18 -21.62
C SER A 702 -9.89 8.48 -20.26
N VAL A 703 -11.03 8.61 -19.59
CA VAL A 703 -11.43 7.55 -18.64
C VAL A 703 -11.67 6.27 -19.45
N ALA A 704 -11.29 5.13 -18.89
CA ALA A 704 -11.41 3.84 -19.56
C ALA A 704 -12.86 3.46 -19.81
N LYS A 705 -13.08 2.63 -20.83
CA LYS A 705 -14.27 1.78 -20.94
C LYS A 705 -13.88 0.31 -20.85
N THR A 706 -14.74 -0.49 -20.26
CA THR A 706 -14.50 -1.93 -20.12
C THR A 706 -14.66 -2.65 -21.46
N VAL A 707 -13.70 -3.50 -21.80
CA VAL A 707 -13.77 -4.46 -22.90
C VAL A 707 -13.52 -5.86 -22.35
N HIS A 708 -14.41 -6.81 -22.67
CA HIS A 708 -14.30 -8.20 -22.24
C HIS A 708 -13.88 -9.08 -23.42
N VAL A 709 -12.67 -9.66 -23.32
CA VAL A 709 -12.14 -10.59 -24.31
C VAL A 709 -12.44 -12.03 -23.89
N ILE A 710 -13.03 -12.81 -24.78
CA ILE A 710 -13.39 -14.23 -24.58
C ILE A 710 -12.72 -15.12 -25.62
N LEU A 711 -12.53 -16.41 -25.31
CA LEU A 711 -12.02 -17.43 -26.24
C LEU A 711 -12.99 -17.71 -27.41
#